data_AF-A0A1G7RDD4-F1
#
_entry.id   AF-A0A1G7RDD4-F1
#
_cell.length_a   1.000
_cell.length_b   1.000
_cell.length_c   1.000
_cell.angle_alpha   90.00
_cell.angle_beta   90.00
_cell.angle_gamma   90.00
#
_symmetry.space_group_name_H-M   'P 1'
#
loop_
_entity.id
_entity.type
_entity.pdbx_description
1 polymer ?
#
loop_
_entity_poly.entity_id
_entity_poly.type
_entity_poly.pdbx_seq_one_letter_code
_entity_poly.pdbx_strand_id
1 'polypeptide(L)'
;MFDVTTARQVDYKDSQGNQLQVTVFQDREDKGLWYLVPVPRLRVDNGQPAFNLTKYLKNQDGSAGICTFEVELFAPEDAKRAAQEQIPEIRAWGQFTWTSGDVFFDFDLPVEGKSEGQQICVSPSLFGSNVARFLVELETEAAVNTFVGAFTGAGGLAPFSINYSMGVLTQLLGAKAEVKYTASVAIDYERTYETKKDTWGKSQQVLVEVKQNLKSSGAGDVKVTPGVGGTPEVVQMVRDWAWSVLETQVASAIETAQRQATGNQNPISVVSDIFLTYAEDAIVEWSTPVSRFLPRFEPAIWEKLYHEVDNRELVVVFELAGDPTDAEGVIGFEDVEVEVRYPTRTTDNSFRLSLGTGGESAVVYRAPGGGAFDPSYDYRYTVNFGGGEPSYTSDWIPDRATRVTFRPNRLGLRNVTFLGTGIPFKDGTQYQVRKLFIDFFETPPAGQPPKLQTKEMTENDTPVAFSSTYHVPIANEYNYRLRYQLASGDVITVQPDARFGSNNADTVFVLTPQRYLTTFSLRALRIQGGSGFLEMSINSAYHDDQNPSQKVPPNYNWDGWVPQSQTGVSVSPTWTFQAQPDPQTAYFDLNGQVIYGDGDVATLSNVKVPYSRRALIIKDTEEIYSVEIFTNEIDWTLVKQVSLNIMQFADAKGAVLAELHEAAQQSFTLMRSLHGTAPQPDQGSGRGGSVSAVNLIAYNMIPPATDMIVKALPLYYTLYRPRGAPDIVFYYNADYVMNDGTRKSTGPLEVTNKLQIHLPPVASDPPGVLQAARIAHR
;
A
#
# COMPACT_ATOMS: atom_id res chain seq x y z
N MET A 1 29.29 69.79 -5.33
CA MET A 1 28.86 68.83 -6.36
C MET A 1 30.10 68.28 -7.05
N PHE A 2 30.16 66.97 -7.32
CA PHE A 2 31.35 66.34 -7.91
C PHE A 2 31.59 66.75 -9.37
N ASP A 3 32.87 66.78 -9.75
CA ASP A 3 33.39 67.28 -11.02
C ASP A 3 33.85 66.11 -11.91
N VAL A 4 33.07 65.75 -12.93
CA VAL A 4 33.35 64.61 -13.82
C VAL A 4 34.70 64.70 -14.55
N THR A 5 35.25 65.90 -14.73
CA THR A 5 36.56 66.09 -15.39
C THR A 5 37.74 65.64 -14.52
N THR A 6 37.51 65.44 -13.22
CA THR A 6 38.53 65.10 -12.22
C THR A 6 38.59 63.61 -11.89
N ALA A 7 37.91 62.77 -12.67
CA ALA A 7 37.86 61.33 -12.50
C ALA A 7 39.27 60.72 -12.41
N ARG A 8 39.57 60.05 -11.29
CA ARG A 8 40.82 59.29 -11.10
C ARG A 8 40.47 57.85 -10.70
N GLN A 9 41.09 56.89 -11.38
CA GLN A 9 41.13 55.51 -10.93
C GLN A 9 42.18 55.37 -9.83
N VAL A 10 41.83 54.67 -8.76
CA VAL A 10 42.70 54.39 -7.62
C VAL A 10 42.74 52.87 -7.43
N ASP A 11 43.93 52.30 -7.64
CA ASP A 11 44.22 50.92 -7.30
C ASP A 11 44.42 50.79 -5.78
N TYR A 12 43.80 49.78 -5.18
CA TYR A 12 43.94 49.46 -3.76
C TYR A 12 44.01 47.95 -3.54
N LYS A 13 44.35 47.54 -2.32
CA LYS A 13 44.21 46.14 -1.89
C LYS A 13 43.18 46.05 -0.78
N ASP A 14 42.26 45.08 -0.89
CA ASP A 14 41.31 44.80 0.18
C ASP A 14 41.96 44.01 1.34
N SER A 15 41.19 43.78 2.40
CA SER A 15 41.61 43.02 3.58
C SER A 15 41.90 41.53 3.33
N GLN A 16 41.63 41.02 2.12
CA GLN A 16 41.99 39.67 1.68
C GLN A 16 43.24 39.68 0.76
N GLY A 17 43.77 40.86 0.41
CA GLY A 17 44.92 41.05 -0.45
C GLY A 17 44.60 41.12 -1.94
N ASN A 18 43.33 41.09 -2.34
CA ASN A 18 42.91 41.23 -3.73
C ASN A 18 43.24 42.65 -4.22
N GLN A 19 43.89 42.77 -5.38
CA GLN A 19 44.09 44.07 -6.01
C GLN A 19 42.82 44.46 -6.76
N LEU A 20 42.24 45.59 -6.38
CA LEU A 20 40.95 46.12 -6.83
C LEU A 20 41.12 47.59 -7.20
N GLN A 21 40.13 48.15 -7.90
CA GLN A 21 40.15 49.54 -8.34
C GLN A 21 38.82 50.22 -8.00
N VAL A 22 38.88 51.50 -7.60
CA VAL A 22 37.71 52.39 -7.49
C VAL A 22 37.92 53.63 -8.36
N THR A 23 36.83 54.31 -8.70
CA THR A 23 36.90 55.68 -9.24
C THR A 23 36.62 56.69 -8.12
N VAL A 24 37.38 57.78 -8.12
CA VAL A 24 37.17 58.94 -7.24
C VAL A 24 37.04 60.22 -8.06
N PHE A 25 36.25 61.17 -7.57
CA PHE A 25 36.02 62.47 -8.20
C PHE A 25 36.24 63.59 -7.17
N GLN A 26 36.77 64.72 -7.58
CA GLN A 26 36.90 65.92 -6.76
C GLN A 26 35.55 66.65 -6.68
N ASP A 27 35.35 67.48 -5.65
CA ASP A 27 34.29 68.48 -5.66
C ASP A 27 34.63 69.67 -6.58
N ARG A 28 33.60 70.32 -7.12
CA ARG A 28 33.73 71.53 -7.94
C ARG A 28 34.22 72.75 -7.14
N GLU A 29 33.73 72.91 -5.90
CA GLU A 29 33.91 74.12 -5.09
C GLU A 29 34.99 73.94 -4.02
N ASP A 30 34.97 72.87 -3.22
CA ASP A 30 36.08 72.53 -2.33
C ASP A 30 37.03 71.53 -2.99
N LYS A 31 38.13 72.03 -3.56
CA LYS A 31 39.15 71.19 -4.23
C LYS A 31 39.90 70.23 -3.29
N GLY A 32 39.66 70.26 -1.98
CA GLY A 32 40.08 69.23 -1.01
C GLY A 32 38.99 68.25 -0.58
N LEU A 33 37.75 68.40 -1.04
CA LEU A 33 36.67 67.43 -0.86
C LEU A 33 36.62 66.48 -2.06
N TRP A 34 36.53 65.18 -1.81
CA TRP A 34 36.45 64.14 -2.85
C TRP A 34 35.34 63.13 -2.57
N TYR A 35 34.84 62.49 -3.62
CA TYR A 35 33.80 61.48 -3.60
C TYR A 35 34.36 60.15 -4.12
N LEU A 36 34.13 59.06 -3.40
CA LEU A 36 34.51 57.71 -3.82
C LEU A 36 33.27 56.94 -4.28
N VAL A 37 33.32 56.38 -5.49
CA VAL A 37 32.22 55.53 -5.99
C VAL A 37 32.18 54.25 -5.15
N PRO A 38 31.08 53.98 -4.42
CA PRO A 38 30.98 52.79 -3.59
C PRO A 38 30.87 51.53 -4.47
N VAL A 39 31.27 50.39 -3.91
CA VAL A 39 31.19 49.09 -4.59
C VAL A 39 30.09 48.22 -3.97
N PRO A 40 29.42 47.37 -4.75
CA PRO A 40 28.42 46.47 -4.20
C PRO A 40 29.05 45.34 -3.37
N ARG A 41 28.31 44.89 -2.37
CA ARG A 41 28.58 43.68 -1.58
C ARG A 41 27.26 43.03 -1.15
N LEU A 42 27.30 41.76 -0.75
CA LEU A 42 26.24 41.21 0.11
C LEU A 42 26.17 42.04 1.39
N ARG A 43 24.95 42.39 1.80
CA ARG A 43 24.72 43.05 3.09
C ARG A 43 25.09 42.09 4.21
N VAL A 44 25.69 42.62 5.28
CA VAL A 44 25.93 41.86 6.51
C VAL A 44 24.96 42.36 7.57
N ASP A 45 24.14 41.47 8.11
CA ASP A 45 23.26 41.74 9.24
C ASP A 45 23.65 40.87 10.44
N ASN A 46 23.73 41.47 11.63
CA ASN A 46 24.14 40.81 12.88
C ASN A 46 25.43 39.95 12.78
N GLY A 47 26.35 40.29 11.85
CA GLY A 47 27.61 39.57 11.61
C GLY A 47 27.51 38.37 10.65
N GLN A 48 26.37 38.13 10.03
CA GLN A 48 26.16 37.09 9.00
C GLN A 48 25.75 37.74 7.66
N PRO A 49 26.07 37.13 6.51
CA PRO A 49 25.57 37.62 5.22
C PRO A 49 24.04 37.47 5.17
N ALA A 50 23.35 38.50 4.66
CA ALA A 50 21.92 38.46 4.42
C ALA A 50 21.61 37.63 3.17
N PHE A 51 21.69 36.30 3.29
CA PHE A 51 21.49 35.32 2.23
C PHE A 51 20.85 34.05 2.80
N ASN A 52 19.91 33.46 2.08
CA ASN A 52 19.28 32.17 2.38
C ASN A 52 18.99 31.43 1.07
N LEU A 53 19.28 30.12 1.02
CA LEU A 53 18.87 29.20 -0.04
C LEU A 53 18.11 28.03 0.59
N THR A 54 16.81 27.96 0.34
CA THR A 54 15.94 26.88 0.80
C THR A 54 15.62 25.93 -0.36
N LYS A 55 15.98 24.65 -0.22
CA LYS A 55 15.60 23.57 -1.15
C LYS A 55 14.33 22.89 -0.66
N TYR A 56 13.35 22.72 -1.55
CA TYR A 56 12.17 21.91 -1.30
C TYR A 56 12.41 20.47 -1.77
N LEU A 57 12.52 19.54 -0.83
CA LEU A 57 12.78 18.12 -1.11
C LEU A 57 11.64 17.47 -1.89
N LYS A 58 10.39 17.85 -1.56
CA LYS A 58 9.17 17.56 -2.31
C LYS A 58 8.18 18.71 -2.12
N ASN A 59 7.69 19.26 -3.22
CA ASN A 59 6.70 20.33 -3.27
C ASN A 59 5.51 19.89 -4.15
N GLN A 60 4.32 20.42 -3.93
CA GLN A 60 3.20 20.30 -4.87
C GLN A 60 3.14 21.51 -5.84
N ASP A 61 3.61 22.69 -5.40
CA ASP A 61 3.46 23.97 -6.12
C ASP A 61 4.60 24.26 -7.12
N GLY A 62 5.14 23.21 -7.77
CA GLY A 62 6.06 23.32 -8.91
C GLY A 62 7.50 23.79 -8.62
N SER A 63 7.74 24.61 -7.59
CA SER A 63 9.09 25.12 -7.28
C SER A 63 9.94 24.14 -6.46
N ALA A 64 11.18 23.91 -6.87
CA ALA A 64 12.16 23.06 -6.18
C ALA A 64 12.99 23.80 -5.13
N GLY A 65 12.94 25.14 -5.08
CA GLY A 65 13.62 25.94 -4.06
C GLY A 65 13.46 27.44 -4.23
N ILE A 66 13.99 28.20 -3.27
CA ILE A 66 13.96 29.65 -3.28
C ILE A 66 15.27 30.21 -2.70
N CYS A 67 15.84 31.20 -3.38
CA CYS A 67 16.99 31.96 -2.90
C CYS A 67 16.55 33.38 -2.58
N THR A 68 16.89 33.89 -1.39
CA THR A 68 16.62 35.28 -1.00
C THR A 68 17.89 35.90 -0.45
N PHE A 69 18.25 37.11 -0.90
CA PHE A 69 19.43 37.80 -0.40
C PHE A 69 19.32 39.32 -0.50
N GLU A 70 20.11 40.03 0.32
CA GLU A 70 20.26 41.48 0.28
C GLU A 70 21.68 41.88 -0.12
N VAL A 71 21.77 42.93 -0.94
CA VAL A 71 23.03 43.58 -1.32
C VAL A 71 22.97 45.06 -0.94
N GLU A 72 24.13 45.67 -0.74
CA GLU A 72 24.26 47.09 -0.41
C GLU A 72 25.49 47.71 -1.10
N LEU A 73 25.47 49.03 -1.28
CA LEU A 73 26.64 49.81 -1.69
C LEU A 73 27.47 50.22 -0.47
N PHE A 74 28.78 50.01 -0.57
CA PHE A 74 29.74 50.32 0.50
C PHE A 74 30.98 51.02 -0.05
N ALA A 75 31.44 52.07 0.62
CA ALA A 75 32.65 52.82 0.29
C ALA A 75 33.84 52.30 1.11
N PRO A 76 34.79 51.51 0.55
CA PRO A 76 35.80 50.82 1.35
C PRO A 76 36.84 51.76 1.96
N GLU A 77 37.10 51.61 3.26
CA GLU A 77 38.11 52.43 3.96
C GLU A 77 39.54 52.18 3.44
N ASP A 78 39.86 50.96 3.02
CA ASP A 78 41.14 50.65 2.37
C ASP A 78 41.32 51.38 1.03
N ALA A 79 40.23 51.57 0.28
CA ALA A 79 40.23 52.33 -0.98
C ALA A 79 40.33 53.84 -0.73
N LYS A 80 39.67 54.36 0.31
CA LYS A 80 39.84 55.76 0.76
C LYS A 80 41.28 56.05 1.20
N ARG A 81 41.90 55.14 1.94
CA ARG A 81 43.30 55.25 2.37
C ARG A 81 44.26 55.25 1.17
N ALA A 82 44.11 54.29 0.26
CA ALA A 82 44.88 54.24 -0.98
C ALA A 82 44.71 55.50 -1.84
N ALA A 83 43.50 56.06 -1.91
CA ALA A 83 43.24 57.31 -2.61
C ALA A 83 43.96 58.49 -1.95
N GLN A 84 43.97 58.58 -0.62
CA GLN A 84 44.69 59.63 0.13
C GLN A 84 46.22 59.50 0.00
N GLU A 85 46.75 58.27 -0.14
CA GLU A 85 48.17 58.02 -0.43
C GLU A 85 48.56 58.43 -1.87
N GLN A 86 47.66 58.26 -2.84
CA GLN A 86 47.87 58.60 -4.27
C GLN A 86 47.51 60.05 -4.62
N ILE A 87 46.67 60.70 -3.80
CA ILE A 87 46.10 62.04 -4.03
C ILE A 87 46.23 62.83 -2.71
N PRO A 88 47.40 63.46 -2.44
CA PRO A 88 47.64 64.18 -1.18
C PRO A 88 46.72 65.40 -0.96
N GLU A 89 45.98 65.84 -1.98
CA GLU A 89 45.01 66.93 -1.89
C GLU A 89 43.70 66.53 -1.17
N ILE A 90 43.44 65.24 -0.92
CA ILE A 90 42.20 64.79 -0.25
C ILE A 90 42.21 65.14 1.23
N ARG A 91 41.41 66.14 1.62
CA ARG A 91 41.18 66.55 3.02
C ARG A 91 39.94 65.90 3.63
N ALA A 92 38.91 65.66 2.82
CA ALA A 92 37.62 65.15 3.28
C ALA A 92 36.93 64.27 2.23
N TRP A 93 36.03 63.39 2.69
CA TRP A 93 35.19 62.54 1.85
C TRP A 93 33.73 62.99 1.86
N GLY A 94 33.17 63.27 0.69
CA GLY A 94 31.76 63.52 0.46
C GLY A 94 30.98 62.23 0.25
N GLN A 95 29.65 62.33 0.29
CA GLN A 95 28.70 61.26 -0.05
C GLN A 95 27.88 61.68 -1.26
N PHE A 96 27.62 60.76 -2.20
CA PHE A 96 26.73 61.00 -3.32
C PHE A 96 25.27 61.10 -2.83
N THR A 97 24.51 62.02 -3.42
CA THR A 97 23.06 62.15 -3.19
C THR A 97 22.34 61.58 -4.41
N TRP A 98 21.93 60.31 -4.32
CA TRP A 98 21.35 59.58 -5.44
C TRP A 98 19.96 60.10 -5.81
N THR A 99 19.69 60.22 -7.11
CA THR A 99 18.40 60.64 -7.68
C THR A 99 17.62 59.47 -8.27
N SER A 100 18.31 58.44 -8.76
CA SER A 100 17.74 57.20 -9.27
C SER A 100 18.67 56.02 -9.00
N GLY A 101 18.18 54.80 -9.20
CA GLY A 101 19.00 53.60 -9.10
C GLY A 101 18.25 52.34 -9.51
N ASP A 102 18.95 51.46 -10.21
CA ASP A 102 18.52 50.09 -10.51
C ASP A 102 19.67 49.12 -10.20
N VAL A 103 19.33 47.92 -9.74
CA VAL A 103 20.28 46.85 -9.43
C VAL A 103 19.91 45.61 -10.21
N PHE A 104 20.84 45.17 -11.05
CA PHE A 104 20.74 43.95 -11.84
C PHE A 104 21.50 42.83 -11.13
N PHE A 105 20.88 41.66 -11.04
CA PHE A 105 21.49 40.41 -10.64
C PHE A 105 21.56 39.50 -11.86
N ASP A 106 22.78 39.17 -12.28
CA ASP A 106 23.09 38.39 -13.47
C ASP A 106 23.62 37.02 -13.06
N PHE A 107 22.93 35.96 -13.50
CA PHE A 107 23.17 34.58 -13.07
C PHE A 107 22.84 33.58 -14.18
N ASP A 108 23.49 32.43 -14.16
CA ASP A 108 23.26 31.34 -15.13
C ASP A 108 22.35 30.25 -14.56
N LEU A 109 21.36 29.78 -15.34
CA LEU A 109 20.54 28.61 -15.01
C LEU A 109 20.57 27.53 -16.10
N PRO A 110 20.41 26.24 -15.74
CA PRO A 110 20.34 25.15 -16.69
C PRO A 110 18.93 25.03 -17.31
N VAL A 111 18.77 25.49 -18.55
CA VAL A 111 17.54 25.37 -19.35
C VAL A 111 17.76 24.34 -20.46
N GLU A 112 16.90 23.32 -20.54
CA GLU A 112 17.01 22.18 -21.48
C GLU A 112 18.41 21.51 -21.58
N GLY A 113 19.20 21.57 -20.50
CA GLY A 113 20.56 21.03 -20.45
C GLY A 113 21.66 21.95 -21.02
N LYS A 114 21.35 23.22 -21.28
CA LYS A 114 22.32 24.29 -21.60
C LYS A 114 22.33 25.33 -20.49
N SER A 115 23.43 26.07 -20.37
CA SER A 115 23.49 27.24 -19.49
C SER A 115 22.90 28.44 -20.22
N GLU A 116 21.86 29.05 -19.66
CA GLU A 116 21.26 30.29 -20.17
C GLU A 116 21.37 31.39 -19.09
N GLY A 117 21.91 32.54 -19.48
CA GLY A 117 22.08 33.68 -18.61
C GLY A 117 20.77 34.44 -18.42
N GLN A 118 20.42 34.70 -17.16
CA GLN A 118 19.22 35.41 -16.74
C GLN A 118 19.61 36.66 -15.95
N GLN A 119 18.74 37.68 -16.01
CA GLN A 119 18.92 38.95 -15.31
C GLN A 119 17.63 39.32 -14.57
N ILE A 120 17.74 39.59 -13.27
CA ILE A 120 16.64 40.16 -12.46
C ILE A 120 17.01 41.60 -12.11
N CYS A 121 16.08 42.54 -12.28
CA CYS A 121 16.24 43.95 -11.96
C CYS A 121 15.37 44.33 -10.76
N VAL A 122 15.94 45.03 -9.77
CA VAL A 122 15.20 45.61 -8.63
C VAL A 122 15.75 47.01 -8.32
N SER A 123 14.87 47.95 -7.97
CA SER A 123 15.32 49.28 -7.54
C SER A 123 15.77 49.24 -6.06
N PRO A 124 16.93 49.82 -5.70
CA PRO A 124 17.43 49.85 -4.34
C PRO A 124 16.75 50.95 -3.51
N SER A 125 16.96 50.94 -2.20
CA SER A 125 16.78 52.16 -1.39
C SER A 125 17.65 53.29 -1.95
N LEU A 126 17.12 54.51 -2.10
CA LEU A 126 17.94 55.69 -2.41
C LEU A 126 18.59 56.30 -1.15
N PHE A 127 18.21 55.84 0.04
CA PHE A 127 18.71 56.29 1.34
C PHE A 127 19.55 55.22 2.05
N GLY A 128 20.50 55.64 2.90
CA GLY A 128 21.38 54.72 3.65
C GLY A 128 22.38 53.99 2.75
N SER A 129 22.71 52.73 3.06
CA SER A 129 23.63 51.88 2.27
C SER A 129 23.10 51.46 0.89
N ASN A 130 22.02 52.06 0.39
CA ASN A 130 21.37 51.70 -0.86
C ASN A 130 21.03 50.21 -1.01
N VAL A 131 20.38 49.63 0.00
CA VAL A 131 20.06 48.20 0.02
C VAL A 131 19.08 47.82 -1.11
N ALA A 132 19.41 46.77 -1.86
CA ALA A 132 18.51 46.05 -2.77
C ALA A 132 18.25 44.63 -2.28
N ARG A 133 17.07 44.09 -2.62
CA ARG A 133 16.55 42.79 -2.15
C ARG A 133 16.19 41.92 -3.33
N PHE A 134 16.72 40.70 -3.35
CA PHE A 134 16.44 39.71 -4.39
C PHE A 134 15.71 38.51 -3.81
N LEU A 135 14.75 38.02 -4.58
CA LEU A 135 14.04 36.76 -4.38
C LEU A 135 14.07 36.05 -5.74
N VAL A 136 14.58 34.82 -5.75
CA VAL A 136 14.76 34.01 -6.96
C VAL A 136 14.12 32.66 -6.71
N GLU A 137 13.04 32.37 -7.44
CA GLU A 137 12.38 31.07 -7.40
C GLU A 137 13.12 30.10 -8.33
N LEU A 138 13.37 28.88 -7.85
CA LEU A 138 14.20 27.89 -8.53
C LEU A 138 13.32 26.69 -8.87
N GLU A 139 12.67 26.76 -10.04
CA GLU A 139 11.68 25.77 -10.49
C GLU A 139 12.20 24.32 -10.49
N THR A 140 13.47 24.11 -10.86
CA THR A 140 14.03 22.76 -11.02
C THR A 140 15.13 22.45 -10.01
N GLU A 141 15.27 21.18 -9.62
CA GLU A 141 16.40 20.72 -8.79
C GLU A 141 17.76 21.00 -9.47
N ALA A 142 17.80 21.04 -10.81
CA ALA A 142 19.00 21.47 -11.54
C ALA A 142 19.34 22.95 -11.26
N ALA A 143 18.36 23.85 -11.25
CA ALA A 143 18.56 25.26 -10.88
C ALA A 143 19.02 25.41 -9.42
N VAL A 144 18.43 24.66 -8.49
CA VAL A 144 18.88 24.62 -7.09
C VAL A 144 20.32 24.15 -6.98
N ASN A 145 20.69 23.04 -7.65
CA ASN A 145 22.04 22.50 -7.62
C ASN A 145 23.07 23.47 -8.25
N THR A 146 22.68 24.23 -9.28
CA THR A 146 23.52 25.32 -9.84
C THR A 146 23.75 26.43 -8.83
N PHE A 147 22.72 26.87 -8.09
CA PHE A 147 22.89 27.86 -7.01
C PHE A 147 23.76 27.33 -5.86
N VAL A 148 23.56 26.08 -5.42
CA VAL A 148 24.44 25.43 -4.43
C VAL A 148 25.90 25.42 -4.93
N GLY A 149 26.14 24.99 -6.16
CA GLY A 149 27.49 24.93 -6.75
C GLY A 149 28.15 26.29 -7.03
N ALA A 150 27.36 27.33 -7.26
CA ALA A 150 27.84 28.69 -7.46
C ALA A 150 28.34 29.34 -6.16
N PHE A 151 27.63 29.11 -5.05
CA PHE A 151 27.90 29.75 -3.76
C PHE A 151 28.75 28.91 -2.80
N THR A 152 28.87 27.59 -2.99
CA THR A 152 29.76 26.75 -2.17
C THR A 152 31.21 26.77 -2.66
N GLY A 153 32.15 26.71 -1.72
CA GLY A 153 33.58 26.50 -1.97
C GLY A 153 34.48 27.28 -1.02
N ALA A 154 35.70 26.77 -0.83
CA ALA A 154 36.72 27.44 -0.02
C ALA A 154 37.38 28.57 -0.83
N GLY A 155 37.15 29.81 -0.43
CA GLY A 155 37.66 31.03 -1.07
C GLY A 155 37.07 31.39 -2.45
N GLY A 156 37.19 32.67 -2.80
CA GLY A 156 36.91 33.18 -4.15
C GLY A 156 35.48 33.67 -4.39
N LEU A 157 35.17 33.85 -5.68
CA LEU A 157 33.94 34.47 -6.16
C LEU A 157 33.01 33.43 -6.81
N ALA A 158 31.71 33.65 -6.68
CA ALA A 158 30.66 32.97 -7.42
C ALA A 158 30.66 33.47 -8.88
N PRO A 159 30.16 32.68 -9.84
CA PRO A 159 30.01 33.13 -11.24
C PRO A 159 28.98 34.26 -11.41
N PHE A 160 28.06 34.43 -10.46
CA PHE A 160 26.97 35.41 -10.54
C PHE A 160 27.42 36.81 -10.10
N SER A 161 26.88 37.85 -10.75
CA SER A 161 27.29 39.24 -10.53
C SER A 161 26.13 40.17 -10.16
N ILE A 162 26.47 41.25 -9.46
CA ILE A 162 25.56 42.32 -9.06
C ILE A 162 26.07 43.62 -9.65
N ASN A 163 25.19 44.28 -10.40
CA ASN A 163 25.48 45.47 -11.17
C ASN A 163 24.52 46.59 -10.73
N TYR A 164 25.02 47.54 -9.93
CA TYR A 164 24.27 48.75 -9.58
C TYR A 164 24.48 49.81 -10.66
N SER A 165 23.40 50.39 -11.17
CA SER A 165 23.42 51.61 -11.98
C SER A 165 22.72 52.71 -11.19
N MET A 166 23.48 53.53 -10.47
CA MET A 166 22.95 54.64 -9.65
C MET A 166 23.09 55.98 -10.37
N GLY A 167 22.02 56.77 -10.41
CA GLY A 167 22.02 58.13 -10.95
C GLY A 167 22.32 59.18 -9.88
N VAL A 168 23.19 60.13 -10.19
CA VAL A 168 23.54 61.27 -9.32
C VAL A 168 23.78 62.55 -10.13
N LEU A 169 23.40 63.70 -9.58
CA LEU A 169 23.52 64.98 -10.28
C LEU A 169 24.97 65.52 -10.31
N THR A 170 25.42 65.91 -11.51
CA THR A 170 26.68 66.62 -11.78
C THR A 170 26.45 67.78 -12.77
N GLN A 171 27.51 68.48 -13.17
CA GLN A 171 27.48 69.48 -14.24
C GLN A 171 28.50 69.11 -15.34
N LEU A 172 28.10 69.27 -16.60
CA LEU A 172 28.96 69.00 -17.77
C LEU A 172 30.01 70.10 -17.98
N LEU A 173 31.08 70.06 -17.20
CA LEU A 173 32.27 70.90 -17.39
C LEU A 173 33.08 70.40 -18.59
N GLY A 174 33.49 71.32 -19.48
CA GLY A 174 34.45 71.04 -20.54
C GLY A 174 33.97 70.14 -21.68
N ALA A 175 32.65 69.94 -21.86
CA ALA A 175 32.10 69.20 -23.00
C ALA A 175 30.64 69.59 -23.33
N LYS A 176 30.33 69.68 -24.63
CA LYS A 176 28.97 69.79 -25.18
C LYS A 176 28.57 68.45 -25.80
N ALA A 177 27.42 67.89 -25.44
CA ALA A 177 26.91 66.65 -26.01
C ALA A 177 25.68 66.88 -26.90
N GLU A 178 25.76 66.44 -28.16
CA GLU A 178 24.64 66.36 -29.10
C GLU A 178 24.25 64.88 -29.24
N VAL A 179 22.97 64.59 -28.98
CA VAL A 179 22.43 63.23 -28.87
C VAL A 179 21.24 63.10 -29.82
N LYS A 180 21.25 62.07 -30.67
CA LYS A 180 20.23 61.85 -31.70
C LYS A 180 19.80 60.39 -31.79
N TYR A 181 18.50 60.15 -31.88
CA TYR A 181 17.90 58.89 -32.33
C TYR A 181 17.05 59.16 -33.58
N THR A 182 17.19 58.30 -34.60
CA THR A 182 16.44 58.38 -35.86
C THR A 182 15.56 57.15 -36.00
N ALA A 183 14.27 57.28 -35.74
CA ALA A 183 13.32 56.16 -35.59
C ALA A 183 13.16 55.37 -36.90
N SER A 184 13.18 56.05 -38.06
CA SER A 184 13.08 55.38 -39.36
C SER A 184 14.20 54.37 -39.61
N VAL A 185 15.41 54.64 -39.12
CA VAL A 185 16.57 53.75 -39.25
C VAL A 185 16.40 52.51 -38.37
N ALA A 186 15.83 52.66 -37.17
CA ALA A 186 15.52 51.52 -36.30
C ALA A 186 14.43 50.61 -36.93
N ILE A 187 13.35 51.21 -37.46
CA ILE A 187 12.24 50.50 -38.10
C ILE A 187 12.71 49.68 -39.32
N ASP A 188 13.60 50.23 -40.15
CA ASP A 188 14.14 49.50 -41.31
C ASP A 188 15.21 48.46 -40.90
N TYR A 189 15.91 48.65 -39.78
CA TYR A 189 16.79 47.62 -39.20
C TYR A 189 15.99 46.41 -38.69
N GLU A 190 14.90 46.63 -37.94
CA GLU A 190 14.00 45.54 -37.49
C GLU A 190 13.47 44.71 -38.67
N ARG A 191 13.00 45.37 -39.73
CA ARG A 191 12.49 44.73 -40.96
C ARG A 191 13.51 43.82 -41.65
N THR A 192 14.80 44.02 -41.40
CA THR A 192 15.88 43.31 -42.09
C THR A 192 16.21 41.95 -41.46
N TYR A 193 15.78 41.69 -40.22
CA TYR A 193 16.27 40.57 -39.41
C TYR A 193 15.34 39.34 -39.32
N GLU A 194 14.41 39.14 -40.26
CA GLU A 194 13.37 38.11 -40.10
C GLU A 194 13.14 37.16 -41.30
N THR A 195 13.95 36.10 -41.38
CA THR A 195 13.44 34.75 -41.73
C THR A 195 14.46 33.65 -41.42
N LYS A 196 14.15 32.83 -40.41
CA LYS A 196 14.63 31.44 -40.36
C LYS A 196 13.43 30.51 -40.53
N LYS A 197 13.57 29.51 -41.40
CA LYS A 197 12.62 28.41 -41.52
C LYS A 197 13.13 27.25 -40.69
N ASP A 198 12.26 26.66 -39.88
CA ASP A 198 12.51 25.33 -39.34
C ASP A 198 12.46 24.27 -40.49
N THR A 199 13.02 23.10 -40.19
CA THR A 199 13.01 21.85 -40.97
C THR A 199 11.65 21.48 -41.56
N TRP A 200 10.54 21.83 -40.89
CA TRP A 200 9.17 21.61 -41.40
C TRP A 200 8.54 22.83 -42.09
N GLY A 201 9.33 23.84 -42.44
CA GLY A 201 8.93 24.95 -43.30
C GLY A 201 8.08 26.04 -42.64
N LYS A 202 7.73 25.91 -41.35
CA LYS A 202 7.16 27.03 -40.58
C LYS A 202 8.22 28.12 -40.37
N SER A 203 7.82 29.36 -40.63
CA SER A 203 8.53 30.56 -40.19
C SER A 203 8.02 30.95 -38.81
N GLN A 204 8.91 31.03 -37.81
CA GLN A 204 8.62 31.75 -36.57
C GLN A 204 9.24 33.15 -36.67
N GLN A 205 8.44 34.13 -36.29
CA GLN A 205 8.89 35.49 -36.03
C GLN A 205 9.55 35.54 -34.65
N VAL A 206 10.69 36.21 -34.53
CA VAL A 206 11.48 36.26 -33.29
C VAL A 206 11.93 37.70 -33.08
N LEU A 207 11.15 38.42 -32.27
CA LEU A 207 11.47 39.78 -31.84
C LEU A 207 12.77 39.76 -31.02
N VAL A 208 13.82 40.36 -31.57
CA VAL A 208 15.05 40.68 -30.83
C VAL A 208 14.86 42.06 -30.23
N GLU A 209 14.90 42.17 -28.90
CA GLU A 209 14.70 43.46 -28.22
C GLU A 209 15.76 44.50 -28.63
N VAL A 210 15.30 45.69 -29.06
CA VAL A 210 16.17 46.81 -29.45
C VAL A 210 17.12 47.27 -28.32
N LYS A 211 16.83 46.90 -27.06
CA LYS A 211 17.69 47.08 -25.88
C LYS A 211 19.15 46.63 -26.10
N GLN A 212 19.40 45.60 -26.92
CA GLN A 212 20.76 45.08 -27.16
C GLN A 212 21.51 45.69 -28.36
N ASN A 213 20.87 46.49 -29.23
CA ASN A 213 21.45 46.82 -30.56
C ASN A 213 21.28 48.27 -31.03
N LEU A 214 21.13 49.25 -30.12
CA LEU A 214 21.03 50.67 -30.51
C LEU A 214 22.28 51.19 -31.24
N LYS A 215 23.48 50.78 -30.80
CA LYS A 215 24.76 51.08 -31.45
C LYS A 215 24.95 50.29 -32.76
N SER A 216 24.46 49.05 -32.82
CA SER A 216 24.60 48.14 -33.97
C SER A 216 23.66 48.46 -35.14
N SER A 217 22.49 49.03 -34.85
CA SER A 217 21.49 49.43 -35.84
C SER A 217 21.80 50.74 -36.57
N GLY A 218 22.75 51.53 -36.06
CA GLY A 218 23.07 52.86 -36.59
C GLY A 218 21.94 53.90 -36.41
N ALA A 219 20.90 53.58 -35.64
CA ALA A 219 19.77 54.47 -35.40
C ALA A 219 20.10 55.59 -34.39
N GLY A 220 21.04 55.35 -33.48
CA GLY A 220 21.59 56.36 -32.57
C GLY A 220 22.86 57.03 -33.13
N ASP A 221 23.05 58.31 -32.82
CA ASP A 221 24.31 59.04 -32.99
C ASP A 221 24.57 59.92 -31.75
N VAL A 222 25.84 59.99 -31.35
CA VAL A 222 26.30 60.73 -30.16
C VAL A 222 27.62 61.43 -30.50
N LYS A 223 27.54 62.75 -30.55
CA LYS A 223 28.61 63.67 -30.92
C LYS A 223 28.95 64.57 -29.75
N VAL A 224 30.13 64.36 -29.16
CA VAL A 224 30.68 65.20 -28.09
C VAL A 224 31.67 66.20 -28.70
N THR A 225 31.54 67.47 -28.32
CA THR A 225 32.49 68.53 -28.68
C THR A 225 33.22 68.97 -27.40
N PRO A 226 34.56 68.87 -27.33
CA PRO A 226 35.30 69.31 -26.15
C PRO A 226 35.21 70.82 -25.95
N GLY A 227 34.99 71.22 -24.70
CA GLY A 227 35.10 72.58 -24.19
C GLY A 227 36.45 72.83 -23.52
N VAL A 228 36.53 73.82 -22.63
CA VAL A 228 37.82 74.23 -22.04
C VAL A 228 38.26 73.23 -20.97
N GLY A 229 39.39 72.56 -21.21
CA GLY A 229 40.01 71.60 -20.27
C GLY A 229 39.63 70.13 -20.48
N GLY A 230 38.75 69.82 -21.43
CA GLY A 230 38.38 68.42 -21.72
C GLY A 230 39.54 67.61 -22.31
N THR A 231 39.90 66.50 -21.64
CA THR A 231 40.87 65.52 -22.15
C THR A 231 40.17 64.46 -23.04
N PRO A 232 40.90 63.66 -23.84
CA PRO A 232 40.29 62.59 -24.63
C PRO A 232 39.49 61.59 -23.80
N GLU A 233 39.93 61.31 -22.57
CA GLU A 233 39.28 60.41 -21.62
C GLU A 233 37.94 61.01 -21.14
N VAL A 234 37.92 62.31 -20.80
CA VAL A 234 36.69 63.03 -20.43
C VAL A 234 35.71 63.07 -21.61
N VAL A 235 36.19 63.31 -22.84
CA VAL A 235 35.35 63.29 -24.05
C VAL A 235 34.73 61.90 -24.26
N GLN A 236 35.48 60.82 -24.03
CA GLN A 236 34.95 59.46 -24.15
C GLN A 236 33.96 59.13 -23.02
N MET A 237 34.26 59.50 -21.77
CA MET A 237 33.32 59.33 -20.64
C MET A 237 32.00 60.06 -20.88
N VAL A 238 32.04 61.32 -21.33
CA VAL A 238 30.83 62.10 -21.68
C VAL A 238 30.11 61.47 -22.88
N ARG A 239 30.83 60.83 -23.81
CA ARG A 239 30.22 60.13 -24.95
C ARG A 239 29.49 58.86 -24.51
N ASP A 240 30.07 58.08 -23.61
CA ASP A 240 29.45 56.85 -23.10
C ASP A 240 28.28 57.15 -22.16
N TRP A 241 28.38 58.21 -21.34
CA TRP A 241 27.23 58.79 -20.61
C TRP A 241 26.11 59.21 -21.57
N ALA A 242 26.43 59.97 -22.62
CA ALA A 242 25.43 60.46 -23.58
C ALA A 242 24.78 59.32 -24.40
N TRP A 243 25.49 58.20 -24.63
CA TRP A 243 24.91 56.96 -25.13
C TRP A 243 23.94 56.31 -24.13
N SER A 244 24.31 56.21 -22.85
CA SER A 244 23.43 55.67 -21.80
C SER A 244 22.14 56.49 -21.62
N VAL A 245 22.24 57.82 -21.74
CA VAL A 245 21.08 58.73 -21.74
C VAL A 245 20.19 58.48 -22.96
N LEU A 246 20.77 58.27 -24.15
CA LEU A 246 20.01 57.93 -25.35
C LEU A 246 19.31 56.57 -25.24
N GLU A 247 20.01 55.56 -24.73
CA GLU A 247 19.50 54.20 -24.52
C GLU A 247 18.33 54.21 -23.52
N THR A 248 18.46 54.95 -22.42
CA THR A 248 17.38 55.17 -21.43
C THR A 248 16.17 55.91 -22.02
N GLN A 249 16.39 56.97 -22.81
CA GLN A 249 15.30 57.74 -23.42
C GLN A 249 14.56 56.95 -24.51
N VAL A 250 15.27 56.20 -25.34
CA VAL A 250 14.67 55.29 -26.33
C VAL A 250 13.90 54.18 -25.62
N ALA A 251 14.43 53.60 -24.54
CA ALA A 251 13.71 52.60 -23.75
C ALA A 251 12.41 53.16 -23.14
N SER A 252 12.46 54.35 -22.54
CA SER A 252 11.27 55.01 -21.97
C SER A 252 10.23 55.40 -23.03
N ALA A 253 10.68 55.82 -24.23
CA ALA A 253 9.80 56.08 -25.37
C ALA A 253 9.14 54.79 -25.91
N ILE A 254 9.90 53.69 -26.01
CA ILE A 254 9.37 52.37 -26.39
C ILE A 254 8.38 51.85 -25.35
N GLU A 255 8.66 52.00 -24.05
CA GLU A 255 7.74 51.58 -22.98
C GLU A 255 6.46 52.43 -22.98
N THR A 256 6.58 53.74 -23.21
CA THR A 256 5.42 54.64 -23.37
C THR A 256 4.59 54.24 -24.60
N ALA A 257 5.23 53.88 -25.72
CA ALA A 257 4.56 53.36 -26.91
C ALA A 257 3.89 52.01 -26.65
N GLN A 258 4.54 51.07 -25.95
CA GLN A 258 3.96 49.79 -25.53
C GLN A 258 2.69 49.99 -24.70
N ARG A 259 2.71 50.91 -23.73
CA ARG A 259 1.56 51.25 -22.88
C ARG A 259 0.41 51.96 -23.63
N GLN A 260 0.65 52.47 -24.85
CA GLN A 260 -0.35 53.13 -25.69
C GLN A 260 -0.79 52.29 -26.90
N ALA A 261 -0.01 51.28 -27.30
CA ALA A 261 -0.30 50.40 -28.42
C ALA A 261 -1.53 49.53 -28.14
N THR A 262 -2.50 49.52 -29.07
CA THR A 262 -3.70 48.70 -28.98
C THR A 262 -3.79 47.76 -30.19
N GLY A 263 -3.50 46.47 -29.95
CA GLY A 263 -3.43 45.42 -30.97
C GLY A 263 -2.02 45.17 -31.50
N ASN A 264 -1.90 44.44 -32.61
CA ASN A 264 -0.63 43.91 -33.14
C ASN A 264 0.25 44.97 -33.87
N GLN A 265 0.42 46.16 -33.29
CA GLN A 265 1.37 47.16 -33.78
C GLN A 265 2.73 47.00 -33.07
N ASN A 266 3.83 46.98 -33.82
CA ASN A 266 5.16 47.00 -33.22
C ASN A 266 5.36 48.37 -32.51
N PRO A 267 5.64 48.42 -31.20
CA PRO A 267 5.82 49.67 -30.45
C PRO A 267 6.84 50.64 -31.07
N ILE A 268 7.92 50.13 -31.68
CA ILE A 268 8.98 50.93 -32.28
C ILE A 268 8.51 51.70 -33.51
N SER A 269 7.45 51.23 -34.18
CA SER A 269 6.81 51.97 -35.29
C SER A 269 6.03 53.23 -34.86
N VAL A 270 5.92 53.49 -33.56
CA VAL A 270 5.22 54.64 -32.96
C VAL A 270 6.20 55.63 -32.30
N VAL A 271 7.48 55.28 -32.14
CA VAL A 271 8.50 56.13 -31.53
C VAL A 271 8.93 57.24 -32.52
N SER A 272 8.97 58.48 -32.05
CA SER A 272 9.47 59.63 -32.83
C SER A 272 10.99 59.81 -32.72
N ASP A 273 11.60 60.47 -33.71
CA ASP A 273 12.99 60.94 -33.63
C ASP A 273 13.23 61.74 -32.34
N ILE A 274 14.36 61.48 -31.68
CA ILE A 274 14.79 62.21 -30.48
C ILE A 274 16.03 63.03 -30.85
N PHE A 275 16.03 64.31 -30.52
CA PHE A 275 17.21 65.16 -30.65
C PHE A 275 17.34 66.05 -29.41
N LEU A 276 18.45 65.89 -28.68
CA LEU A 276 18.78 66.70 -27.52
C LEU A 276 20.19 67.29 -27.65
N THR A 277 20.37 68.43 -27.02
CA THR A 277 21.66 69.14 -26.99
C THR A 277 21.91 69.63 -25.57
N TYR A 278 22.91 69.03 -24.92
CA TYR A 278 23.36 69.42 -23.59
C TYR A 278 24.49 70.43 -23.73
N ALA A 279 24.31 71.59 -23.09
CA ALA A 279 25.30 72.66 -23.07
C ALA A 279 26.40 72.41 -22.02
N GLU A 280 27.51 73.11 -22.17
CA GLU A 280 28.54 73.24 -21.13
C GLU A 280 27.92 73.85 -19.85
N ASP A 281 28.38 73.40 -18.67
CA ASP A 281 27.81 73.70 -17.34
C ASP A 281 26.34 73.26 -17.09
N ALA A 282 25.70 72.53 -18.01
CA ALA A 282 24.36 71.99 -17.77
C ALA A 282 24.35 70.97 -16.62
N ILE A 283 23.38 71.08 -15.70
CA ILE A 283 23.12 70.06 -14.68
C ILE A 283 22.53 68.83 -15.37
N VAL A 284 23.13 67.67 -15.12
CA VAL A 284 22.69 66.38 -15.67
C VAL A 284 22.71 65.30 -14.60
N GLU A 285 21.88 64.28 -14.78
CA GLU A 285 22.00 63.01 -14.06
C GLU A 285 23.07 62.14 -14.72
N TRP A 286 24.04 61.71 -13.93
CA TRP A 286 25.17 60.89 -14.33
C TRP A 286 25.04 59.51 -13.70
N SER A 287 25.09 58.45 -14.51
CA SER A 287 25.12 57.07 -13.99
C SER A 287 26.54 56.70 -13.55
N THR A 288 26.67 56.15 -12.35
CA THR A 288 27.88 55.47 -11.89
C THR A 288 27.63 53.96 -11.85
N PRO A 289 27.77 53.24 -12.98
CA PRO A 289 27.61 51.79 -13.00
C PRO A 289 28.77 51.11 -12.28
N VAL A 290 28.46 50.21 -11.33
CA VAL A 290 29.44 49.43 -10.57
C VAL A 290 29.05 47.97 -10.45
N SER A 291 29.97 47.10 -10.87
CA SER A 291 29.82 45.66 -10.98
C SER A 291 30.65 44.91 -9.94
N ARG A 292 30.11 43.86 -9.32
CA ARG A 292 30.92 42.88 -8.57
C ARG A 292 30.30 41.49 -8.60
N PHE A 293 31.15 40.48 -8.77
CA PHE A 293 30.76 39.09 -8.48
C PHE A 293 30.46 38.90 -6.99
N LEU A 294 29.49 38.04 -6.69
CA LEU A 294 29.18 37.65 -5.31
C LEU A 294 30.30 36.76 -4.72
N PRO A 295 30.52 36.77 -3.40
CA PRO A 295 31.48 35.87 -2.77
C PRO A 295 30.94 34.44 -2.67
N ARG A 296 31.82 33.44 -2.58
CA ARG A 296 31.47 32.10 -2.08
C ARG A 296 31.44 32.08 -0.56
N PHE A 297 30.76 31.09 0.00
CA PHE A 297 30.69 30.86 1.44
C PHE A 297 31.50 29.62 1.85
N GLU A 298 32.33 29.81 2.88
CA GLU A 298 32.99 28.70 3.57
C GLU A 298 31.95 27.73 4.18
N PRO A 299 32.22 26.41 4.29
CA PRO A 299 31.22 25.42 4.70
C PRO A 299 30.49 25.74 6.01
N ALA A 300 31.20 26.18 7.05
CA ALA A 300 30.64 26.52 8.37
C ALA A 300 29.83 27.85 8.40
N ILE A 301 29.80 28.57 7.28
CA ILE A 301 28.84 29.65 7.00
C ILE A 301 27.69 29.07 6.18
N TRP A 302 27.98 28.34 5.10
CA TRP A 302 26.97 27.73 4.22
C TRP A 302 25.92 26.88 4.95
N GLU A 303 26.34 26.06 5.91
CA GLU A 303 25.45 25.23 6.77
C GLU A 303 24.38 26.03 7.53
N LYS A 304 24.54 27.35 7.67
CA LYS A 304 23.57 28.26 8.32
C LYS A 304 22.66 28.99 7.35
N LEU A 305 23.04 29.02 6.07
CA LEU A 305 22.33 29.74 5.00
C LEU A 305 21.58 28.78 4.06
N TYR A 306 21.92 27.49 4.06
CA TYR A 306 21.27 26.46 3.27
C TYR A 306 20.33 25.62 4.13
N HIS A 307 19.09 25.43 3.67
CA HIS A 307 18.07 24.67 4.38
C HIS A 307 17.37 23.68 3.43
N GLU A 308 17.10 22.46 3.89
CA GLU A 308 16.29 21.47 3.17
C GLU A 308 14.95 21.27 3.88
N VAL A 309 13.86 21.32 3.12
CA VAL A 309 12.50 21.47 3.64
C VAL A 309 11.56 20.53 2.87
N ASP A 310 10.72 19.76 3.58
CA ASP A 310 9.70 18.88 3.00
C ASP A 310 8.30 19.45 3.29
N ASN A 311 7.75 20.17 2.31
CA ASN A 311 6.50 20.92 2.42
C ASN A 311 5.27 20.14 1.92
N ARG A 312 5.37 18.82 1.74
CA ARG A 312 4.22 18.00 1.34
C ARG A 312 3.05 18.19 2.30
N GLU A 313 1.86 18.41 1.75
CA GLU A 313 0.63 18.30 2.53
C GLU A 313 0.40 16.87 3.03
N LEU A 314 -0.12 16.74 4.24
CA LEU A 314 -0.87 15.55 4.64
C LEU A 314 -2.21 15.56 3.91
N VAL A 315 -2.49 14.51 3.14
CA VAL A 315 -3.76 14.32 2.42
C VAL A 315 -4.37 12.97 2.84
N VAL A 316 -5.56 13.00 3.42
CA VAL A 316 -6.27 11.82 3.93
C VAL A 316 -7.73 11.84 3.48
N VAL A 317 -8.20 10.75 2.89
CA VAL A 317 -9.61 10.57 2.54
C VAL A 317 -10.35 9.90 3.70
N PHE A 318 -11.29 10.59 4.31
CA PHE A 318 -12.18 10.03 5.33
C PHE A 318 -13.54 9.73 4.68
N GLU A 319 -14.06 8.50 4.83
CA GLU A 319 -15.26 8.06 4.11
C GLU A 319 -16.17 7.14 4.90
N LEU A 320 -17.45 7.12 4.54
CA LEU A 320 -18.43 6.10 4.93
C LEU A 320 -18.45 5.01 3.84
N ALA A 321 -18.33 3.73 4.20
CA ALA A 321 -18.42 2.65 3.22
C ALA A 321 -19.09 1.36 3.76
N GLY A 322 -19.87 0.72 2.89
CA GLY A 322 -20.83 -0.31 3.26
C GLY A 322 -22.24 0.28 3.39
N ASP A 323 -23.22 -0.57 3.68
CA ASP A 323 -24.63 -0.18 3.82
C ASP A 323 -25.01 -0.02 5.30
N PRO A 324 -25.39 1.18 5.76
CA PRO A 324 -25.90 1.47 7.10
C PRO A 324 -27.43 1.55 7.19
N THR A 325 -28.17 1.22 6.12
CA THR A 325 -29.63 1.15 6.18
C THR A 325 -30.09 -0.10 6.92
N ASP A 326 -31.23 -0.02 7.62
CA ASP A 326 -31.89 -1.19 8.21
C ASP A 326 -32.73 -1.98 7.19
N ALA A 327 -33.47 -2.99 7.65
CA ALA A 327 -34.31 -3.82 6.77
C ALA A 327 -35.48 -3.05 6.14
N GLU A 328 -35.75 -1.85 6.65
CA GLU A 328 -36.82 -0.94 6.24
C GLU A 328 -36.27 0.21 5.36
N GLY A 329 -34.95 0.26 5.13
CA GLY A 329 -34.26 1.25 4.29
C GLY A 329 -33.88 2.54 5.00
N VAL A 330 -33.99 2.61 6.33
CA VAL A 330 -33.69 3.80 7.14
C VAL A 330 -32.23 3.78 7.60
N ILE A 331 -31.52 4.89 7.43
CA ILE A 331 -30.11 5.02 7.87
C ILE A 331 -30.09 5.13 9.40
N GLY A 332 -29.31 4.26 10.06
CA GLY A 332 -29.23 4.22 11.51
C GLY A 332 -28.42 5.34 12.19
N PHE A 333 -28.12 6.45 11.51
CA PHE A 333 -27.47 7.65 12.05
C PHE A 333 -27.74 8.89 11.15
N GLU A 334 -27.57 10.09 11.69
CA GLU A 334 -27.69 11.37 10.97
C GLU A 334 -26.36 11.78 10.31
N ASP A 335 -25.31 11.93 11.11
CA ASP A 335 -23.95 12.24 10.64
C ASP A 335 -22.84 11.62 11.51
N VAL A 336 -21.63 11.62 10.95
CA VAL A 336 -20.38 11.28 11.67
C VAL A 336 -19.47 12.50 11.62
N GLU A 337 -19.33 13.21 12.73
CA GLU A 337 -18.37 14.32 12.87
C GLU A 337 -16.98 13.76 13.18
N VAL A 338 -16.02 14.02 12.30
CA VAL A 338 -14.62 13.59 12.42
C VAL A 338 -13.78 14.81 12.80
N GLU A 339 -12.90 14.67 13.78
CA GLU A 339 -11.88 15.68 14.13
C GLU A 339 -10.49 15.07 13.97
N VAL A 340 -9.62 15.77 13.25
CA VAL A 340 -8.23 15.37 13.00
C VAL A 340 -7.27 16.28 13.77
N ARG A 341 -6.22 15.71 14.34
CA ARG A 341 -5.09 16.44 14.92
C ARG A 341 -3.85 16.22 14.08
N TYR A 342 -3.35 17.32 13.54
CA TYR A 342 -2.08 17.38 12.83
C TYR A 342 -1.33 18.66 13.22
N PRO A 343 0.00 18.66 13.43
CA PRO A 343 0.71 19.77 14.08
C PRO A 343 0.57 21.14 13.41
N THR A 344 0.29 21.18 12.10
CA THR A 344 0.22 22.41 11.29
C THR A 344 -1.19 22.98 11.09
N ARG A 345 -2.24 22.22 11.42
CA ARG A 345 -3.64 22.62 11.19
C ARG A 345 -4.45 22.56 12.49
N THR A 346 -4.46 23.69 13.19
CA THR A 346 -5.14 23.90 14.48
C THR A 346 -6.54 24.51 14.36
N THR A 347 -6.97 24.84 13.14
CA THR A 347 -8.29 25.39 12.80
C THR A 347 -8.88 24.61 11.62
N ASP A 348 -10.21 24.67 11.47
CA ASP A 348 -10.97 23.93 10.45
C ASP A 348 -10.54 22.46 10.37
N ASN A 349 -10.37 21.82 11.54
CA ASN A 349 -9.82 20.48 11.70
C ASN A 349 -10.88 19.40 11.93
N SER A 350 -12.16 19.79 11.96
CA SER A 350 -13.31 18.88 11.94
C SER A 350 -14.19 19.09 10.70
N PHE A 351 -14.90 18.01 10.33
CA PHE A 351 -15.84 17.96 9.22
C PHE A 351 -16.87 16.84 9.48
N ARG A 352 -17.94 16.78 8.70
CA ARG A 352 -19.01 15.78 8.87
C ARG A 352 -19.16 14.92 7.63
N LEU A 353 -19.36 13.63 7.85
CA LEU A 353 -19.71 12.66 6.84
C LEU A 353 -21.17 12.24 7.02
N SER A 354 -21.96 12.20 5.94
CA SER A 354 -23.35 11.73 6.00
C SER A 354 -23.83 11.20 4.65
N LEU A 355 -24.92 10.44 4.66
CA LEU A 355 -25.52 9.78 3.48
C LEU A 355 -26.91 10.35 3.11
N GLY A 356 -27.35 11.39 3.82
CA GLY A 356 -28.61 12.09 3.53
C GLY A 356 -28.52 13.02 2.32
N THR A 357 -29.66 13.58 1.92
CA THR A 357 -29.77 14.52 0.80
C THR A 357 -28.90 15.77 1.02
N GLY A 358 -27.81 15.89 0.26
CA GLY A 358 -26.84 16.99 0.40
C GLY A 358 -25.68 16.71 1.38
N GLY A 359 -25.57 15.50 1.92
CA GLY A 359 -24.43 15.05 2.71
C GLY A 359 -23.24 14.60 1.86
N GLU A 360 -22.02 14.77 2.36
CA GLU A 360 -20.81 14.23 1.75
C GLU A 360 -20.48 12.87 2.39
N SER A 361 -20.42 11.81 1.56
CA SER A 361 -20.07 10.46 2.03
C SER A 361 -18.56 10.25 2.19
N ALA A 362 -17.74 11.14 1.59
CA ALA A 362 -16.29 11.14 1.71
C ALA A 362 -15.74 12.57 1.64
N VAL A 363 -14.80 12.91 2.53
CA VAL A 363 -14.13 14.20 2.62
C VAL A 363 -12.62 14.01 2.48
N VAL A 364 -11.96 14.89 1.72
CA VAL A 364 -10.50 14.93 1.59
C VAL A 364 -9.95 15.95 2.58
N TYR A 365 -9.47 15.47 3.73
CA TYR A 365 -8.73 16.28 4.68
C TYR A 365 -7.35 16.64 4.10
N ARG A 366 -6.98 17.92 4.22
CA ARG A 366 -5.66 18.46 3.84
C ARG A 366 -5.06 19.28 4.98
N ALA A 367 -3.79 19.10 5.26
CA ALA A 367 -3.03 19.98 6.15
C ALA A 367 -1.63 20.27 5.57
N PRO A 368 -1.12 21.51 5.65
CA PRO A 368 0.15 21.89 5.03
C PRO A 368 1.34 21.21 5.72
N GLY A 369 2.45 21.03 5.00
CA GLY A 369 3.69 20.49 5.56
C GLY A 369 4.30 21.41 6.63
N GLY A 370 4.90 20.83 7.67
CA GLY A 370 5.50 21.57 8.79
C GLY A 370 6.98 21.93 8.60
N GLY A 371 7.41 22.07 7.35
CA GLY A 371 8.83 22.10 6.95
C GLY A 371 9.54 20.73 7.02
N ALA A 372 8.99 19.79 7.79
CA ALA A 372 9.20 18.36 7.65
C ALA A 372 7.83 17.67 7.55
N PHE A 373 7.71 16.69 6.65
CA PHE A 373 6.49 15.90 6.49
C PHE A 373 6.44 14.73 7.48
N ASP A 374 5.48 14.76 8.41
CA ASP A 374 5.07 13.59 9.18
C ASP A 374 3.80 12.96 8.56
N PRO A 375 3.78 11.67 8.18
CA PRO A 375 2.55 10.98 7.79
C PRO A 375 1.61 10.64 8.96
N SER A 376 2.04 10.86 10.21
CA SER A 376 1.29 10.52 11.42
C SER A 376 0.27 11.59 11.77
N TYR A 377 -0.96 11.17 12.09
CA TYR A 377 -2.01 12.03 12.62
C TYR A 377 -2.87 11.23 13.61
N ASP A 378 -3.51 11.93 14.54
CA ASP A 378 -4.57 11.34 15.36
C ASP A 378 -5.93 11.76 14.80
N TYR A 379 -6.93 10.89 14.82
CA TYR A 379 -8.32 11.28 14.59
C TYR A 379 -9.24 10.76 15.69
N ARG A 380 -10.37 11.45 15.88
CA ARG A 380 -11.54 10.90 16.59
C ARG A 380 -12.78 11.09 15.75
N TYR A 381 -13.80 10.29 16.01
CA TYR A 381 -15.11 10.41 15.36
C TYR A 381 -16.22 10.42 16.41
N THR A 382 -17.25 11.21 16.16
CA THR A 382 -18.49 11.26 16.92
C THR A 382 -19.64 10.86 16.00
N VAL A 383 -20.40 9.83 16.39
CA VAL A 383 -21.56 9.32 15.65
C VAL A 383 -22.82 9.92 16.25
N ASN A 384 -23.57 10.65 15.44
CA ASN A 384 -24.81 11.30 15.84
C ASN A 384 -25.99 10.44 15.36
N PHE A 385 -26.65 9.74 16.30
CA PHE A 385 -27.69 8.75 15.98
C PHE A 385 -29.08 9.34 15.68
N GLY A 386 -29.28 10.63 15.98
CA GLY A 386 -30.58 11.29 15.82
C GLY A 386 -31.63 10.85 16.83
N GLY A 387 -32.87 11.30 16.63
CA GLY A 387 -34.05 10.84 17.39
C GLY A 387 -34.09 11.16 18.90
N GLY A 388 -33.02 11.72 19.48
CA GLY A 388 -32.81 11.89 20.92
C GLY A 388 -31.91 10.83 21.57
N GLU A 389 -31.33 9.92 20.79
CA GLU A 389 -30.36 8.92 21.26
C GLU A 389 -28.98 9.54 21.55
N PRO A 390 -28.20 8.99 22.51
CA PRO A 390 -26.92 9.55 22.90
C PRO A 390 -25.83 9.28 21.84
N SER A 391 -25.13 10.35 21.42
CA SER A 391 -23.98 10.28 20.52
C SER A 391 -22.82 9.49 21.12
N TYR A 392 -22.10 8.70 20.31
CA TYR A 392 -20.85 8.05 20.69
C TYR A 392 -19.65 8.81 20.14
N THR A 393 -18.67 9.12 20.99
CA THR A 393 -17.37 9.68 20.59
C THR A 393 -16.26 8.68 20.86
N SER A 394 -15.37 8.46 19.89
CA SER A 394 -14.18 7.62 20.07
C SER A 394 -13.09 8.30 20.90
N ASP A 395 -12.21 7.49 21.46
CA ASP A 395 -10.86 7.94 21.83
C ASP A 395 -10.09 8.46 20.59
N TRP A 396 -8.94 9.08 20.84
CA TRP A 396 -8.01 9.46 19.78
C TRP A 396 -7.30 8.23 19.21
N ILE A 397 -7.44 8.04 17.90
CA ILE A 397 -6.90 6.91 17.14
C ILE A 397 -5.69 7.41 16.34
N PRO A 398 -4.46 6.97 16.66
CA PRO A 398 -3.27 7.29 15.87
C PRO A 398 -3.27 6.47 14.57
N ASP A 399 -3.02 7.12 13.43
CA ASP A 399 -3.03 6.49 12.11
C ASP A 399 -1.97 7.13 11.18
N ARG A 400 -1.72 6.44 10.07
CA ARG A 400 -0.80 6.82 8.97
C ARG A 400 -1.38 6.48 7.59
N ALA A 401 -2.60 5.94 7.51
CA ALA A 401 -3.25 5.63 6.25
C ALA A 401 -3.62 6.92 5.49
N THR A 402 -3.54 6.90 4.17
CA THR A 402 -4.08 7.97 3.31
C THR A 402 -5.60 7.86 3.09
N ARG A 403 -6.24 6.84 3.67
CA ARG A 403 -7.68 6.57 3.57
C ARG A 403 -8.19 5.92 4.87
N VAL A 404 -9.16 6.55 5.52
CA VAL A 404 -9.83 6.08 6.74
C VAL A 404 -11.29 5.78 6.41
N THR A 405 -11.64 4.49 6.43
CA THR A 405 -12.96 4.01 6.07
C THR A 405 -13.79 3.67 7.33
N PHE A 406 -14.84 4.44 7.58
CA PHE A 406 -15.84 4.14 8.59
C PHE A 406 -16.86 3.14 8.01
N ARG A 407 -16.80 1.90 8.50
CA ARG A 407 -17.80 0.86 8.24
C ARG A 407 -18.88 0.91 9.32
N PRO A 408 -20.16 0.58 9.05
CA PRO A 408 -21.22 0.79 10.04
C PRO A 408 -21.07 -0.02 11.34
N ASN A 409 -20.31 -1.12 11.35
CA ASN A 409 -19.89 -1.83 12.56
C ASN A 409 -19.05 -0.97 13.54
N ARG A 410 -18.22 -0.04 13.02
CA ARG A 410 -17.56 1.00 13.84
C ARG A 410 -18.55 2.08 14.29
N LEU A 411 -19.63 2.29 13.53
CA LEU A 411 -20.70 3.24 13.85
C LEU A 411 -21.76 2.66 14.79
N GLY A 412 -21.60 1.42 15.27
CA GLY A 412 -22.55 0.78 16.17
C GLY A 412 -23.78 0.18 15.51
N LEU A 413 -23.72 -0.09 14.20
CA LEU A 413 -24.74 -0.77 13.39
C LEU A 413 -24.25 -2.14 12.93
N ARG A 414 -25.16 -3.09 12.73
CA ARG A 414 -24.88 -4.39 12.08
C ARG A 414 -26.09 -4.86 11.29
N ASN A 415 -25.83 -5.33 10.07
CA ASN A 415 -26.82 -5.90 9.16
C ASN A 415 -26.44 -7.34 8.78
N VAL A 416 -27.36 -8.27 8.93
CA VAL A 416 -27.16 -9.68 8.53
C VAL A 416 -28.35 -10.15 7.73
N THR A 417 -28.10 -10.63 6.51
CA THR A 417 -29.14 -11.07 5.58
C THR A 417 -29.12 -12.58 5.43
N PHE A 418 -30.23 -13.23 5.77
CA PHE A 418 -30.41 -14.66 5.56
C PHE A 418 -31.13 -14.89 4.24
N LEU A 419 -30.57 -15.73 3.37
CA LEU A 419 -31.13 -16.09 2.08
C LEU A 419 -31.34 -17.60 2.03
N GLY A 420 -32.60 -18.04 2.02
CA GLY A 420 -32.95 -19.45 1.95
C GLY A 420 -32.94 -19.96 0.52
N THR A 421 -32.21 -21.04 0.22
CA THR A 421 -32.20 -21.63 -1.12
C THR A 421 -32.39 -23.15 -1.04
N GLY A 422 -33.38 -23.66 -1.80
CA GLY A 422 -33.69 -25.08 -1.88
C GLY A 422 -34.47 -25.66 -0.68
N ILE A 423 -35.05 -24.82 0.18
CA ILE A 423 -35.89 -25.24 1.32
C ILE A 423 -37.29 -25.65 0.78
N PRO A 424 -37.87 -26.79 1.19
CA PRO A 424 -39.10 -27.31 0.61
C PRO A 424 -40.36 -26.65 1.22
N PHE A 425 -40.67 -25.41 0.80
CA PHE A 425 -41.79 -24.60 1.32
C PHE A 425 -43.18 -24.87 0.71
N LYS A 426 -43.34 -25.75 -0.28
CA LYS A 426 -44.61 -25.95 -1.04
C LYS A 426 -45.17 -27.36 -0.91
N ASP A 427 -46.50 -27.48 -0.93
CA ASP A 427 -47.31 -28.60 -0.41
C ASP A 427 -47.15 -29.99 -1.04
N GLY A 428 -47.64 -31.02 -0.35
CA GLY A 428 -47.77 -32.41 -0.82
C GLY A 428 -47.15 -33.52 0.05
N THR A 429 -46.31 -33.24 1.05
CA THR A 429 -45.61 -34.27 1.87
C THR A 429 -45.33 -33.84 3.32
N GLN A 430 -45.26 -34.81 4.24
CA GLN A 430 -45.04 -34.57 5.68
C GLN A 430 -43.69 -33.94 6.05
N TYR A 431 -42.74 -33.85 5.11
CA TYR A 431 -41.38 -33.32 5.32
C TYR A 431 -41.18 -31.88 4.80
N GLN A 432 -42.25 -31.22 4.37
CA GLN A 432 -42.21 -29.83 3.90
C GLN A 432 -42.15 -28.85 5.06
N VAL A 433 -41.45 -27.73 4.85
CA VAL A 433 -41.29 -26.65 5.81
C VAL A 433 -42.47 -25.68 5.64
N ARG A 434 -43.33 -25.58 6.64
CA ARG A 434 -44.42 -24.60 6.68
C ARG A 434 -43.88 -23.18 6.91
N LYS A 435 -42.90 -23.06 7.82
CA LYS A 435 -42.15 -21.83 8.13
C LYS A 435 -40.77 -22.18 8.66
N LEU A 436 -39.80 -21.33 8.40
CA LEU A 436 -38.53 -21.32 9.13
C LEU A 436 -38.52 -20.09 10.05
N PHE A 437 -38.29 -20.28 11.36
CA PHE A 437 -37.91 -19.17 12.25
C PHE A 437 -36.39 -19.08 12.32
N ILE A 438 -35.86 -17.87 12.19
CA ILE A 438 -34.45 -17.56 12.35
C ILE A 438 -34.31 -16.79 13.65
N ASP A 439 -33.74 -17.43 14.67
CA ASP A 439 -33.40 -16.79 15.95
C ASP A 439 -31.97 -16.24 15.85
N PHE A 440 -31.82 -14.92 15.89
CA PHE A 440 -30.54 -14.22 15.83
C PHE A 440 -30.10 -13.83 17.24
N PHE A 441 -28.92 -14.29 17.66
CA PHE A 441 -28.34 -14.05 18.99
C PHE A 441 -27.08 -13.20 18.85
N GLU A 442 -27.16 -11.94 19.24
CA GLU A 442 -26.01 -11.05 19.19
C GLU A 442 -25.32 -10.90 20.54
N THR A 443 -23.99 -11.06 20.55
CA THR A 443 -23.16 -10.79 21.73
C THR A 443 -23.03 -9.27 21.88
N PRO A 444 -23.64 -8.64 22.89
CA PRO A 444 -23.68 -7.19 23.00
C PRO A 444 -22.28 -6.63 23.30
N PRO A 445 -21.97 -5.38 22.90
CA PRO A 445 -20.83 -4.64 23.41
C PRO A 445 -20.81 -4.58 24.94
N ALA A 446 -19.64 -4.37 25.55
CA ALA A 446 -19.50 -4.37 27.01
C ALA A 446 -20.43 -3.35 27.68
N GLY A 447 -21.26 -3.81 28.61
CA GLY A 447 -22.26 -3.00 29.32
C GLY A 447 -23.64 -2.89 28.65
N GLN A 448 -23.80 -3.38 27.41
CA GLN A 448 -25.09 -3.38 26.69
C GLN A 448 -25.88 -4.70 26.89
N PRO A 449 -27.22 -4.70 26.80
CA PRO A 449 -28.03 -5.91 26.92
C PRO A 449 -28.05 -6.73 25.62
N PRO A 450 -28.08 -8.08 25.68
CA PRO A 450 -28.10 -8.92 24.48
C PRO A 450 -29.41 -8.77 23.70
N LYS A 451 -29.30 -8.61 22.39
CA LYS A 451 -30.45 -8.61 21.47
C LYS A 451 -30.69 -10.01 20.91
N LEU A 452 -31.87 -10.54 21.22
CA LEU A 452 -32.47 -11.69 20.54
C LEU A 452 -33.53 -11.19 19.59
N GLN A 453 -33.37 -11.48 18.30
CA GLN A 453 -34.40 -11.21 17.28
C GLN A 453 -34.92 -12.54 16.73
N THR A 454 -36.19 -12.60 16.37
CA THR A 454 -36.76 -13.74 15.65
C THR A 454 -37.55 -13.21 14.45
N LYS A 455 -37.13 -13.56 13.24
CA LYS A 455 -37.88 -13.30 12.01
C LYS A 455 -38.26 -14.61 11.32
N GLU A 456 -39.32 -14.58 10.53
CA GLU A 456 -39.82 -15.74 9.78
C GLU A 456 -39.33 -15.71 8.33
N MET A 457 -39.06 -16.89 7.77
CA MET A 457 -38.82 -17.11 6.34
C MET A 457 -39.85 -18.14 5.84
N THR A 458 -40.57 -17.78 4.78
CA THR A 458 -41.72 -18.55 4.25
C THR A 458 -41.53 -19.03 2.81
N GLU A 459 -40.48 -18.58 2.13
CA GLU A 459 -40.14 -18.95 0.76
C GLU A 459 -38.62 -18.88 0.52
N ASN A 460 -38.15 -19.43 -0.59
CA ASN A 460 -36.76 -19.31 -0.99
C ASN A 460 -36.49 -17.98 -1.69
N ASP A 461 -35.22 -17.61 -1.72
CA ASP A 461 -34.61 -16.55 -2.52
C ASP A 461 -35.15 -15.13 -2.22
N THR A 462 -36.06 -15.02 -1.26
CA THR A 462 -36.46 -13.78 -0.58
C THR A 462 -35.56 -13.55 0.64
N PRO A 463 -34.85 -12.41 0.73
CA PRO A 463 -33.93 -12.12 1.84
C PRO A 463 -34.68 -11.76 3.13
N VAL A 464 -34.22 -12.32 4.26
CA VAL A 464 -34.67 -11.94 5.60
C VAL A 464 -33.53 -11.21 6.31
N ALA A 465 -33.62 -9.88 6.35
CA ALA A 465 -32.61 -9.00 6.95
C ALA A 465 -32.85 -8.77 8.45
N PHE A 466 -31.77 -8.81 9.22
CA PHE A 466 -31.69 -8.45 10.63
C PHE A 466 -30.80 -7.22 10.79
N SER A 467 -31.33 -6.18 11.42
CA SER A 467 -30.63 -4.91 11.71
C SER A 467 -30.47 -4.74 13.22
N SER A 468 -29.30 -4.32 13.67
CA SER A 468 -28.96 -4.19 15.08
C SER A 468 -28.14 -2.94 15.35
N THR A 469 -28.69 -2.04 16.18
CA THR A 469 -28.03 -0.81 16.63
C THR A 469 -27.66 -0.91 18.11
N TYR A 470 -26.44 -0.53 18.48
CA TYR A 470 -25.96 -0.50 19.87
C TYR A 470 -25.44 0.85 20.36
N HIS A 471 -25.42 1.86 19.48
CA HIS A 471 -24.84 3.19 19.72
C HIS A 471 -23.37 3.18 20.18
N VAL A 472 -22.64 2.06 20.03
CA VAL A 472 -21.20 1.92 20.31
C VAL A 472 -20.58 0.87 19.35
N PRO A 473 -19.28 0.94 19.01
CA PRO A 473 -18.66 0.03 18.03
C PRO A 473 -18.82 -1.47 18.36
N ILE A 474 -19.26 -2.27 17.38
CA ILE A 474 -19.58 -3.70 17.59
C ILE A 474 -18.43 -4.60 17.11
N ALA A 475 -17.49 -4.88 18.02
CA ALA A 475 -16.36 -5.78 17.78
C ALA A 475 -16.69 -7.28 17.94
N ASN A 476 -17.84 -7.61 18.55
CA ASN A 476 -18.17 -8.98 18.99
C ASN A 476 -18.85 -9.83 17.91
N GLU A 477 -18.68 -11.16 18.01
CA GLU A 477 -19.33 -12.17 17.18
C GLU A 477 -20.85 -12.29 17.42
N TYR A 478 -21.57 -12.80 16.43
CA TYR A 478 -22.97 -13.22 16.58
C TYR A 478 -23.16 -14.70 16.22
N ASN A 479 -24.28 -15.28 16.68
CA ASN A 479 -24.70 -16.65 16.40
C ASN A 479 -26.18 -16.66 15.96
N TYR A 480 -26.64 -17.76 15.35
CA TYR A 480 -28.07 -17.93 15.07
C TYR A 480 -28.52 -19.38 15.23
N ARG A 481 -29.83 -19.58 15.32
CA ARG A 481 -30.49 -20.88 15.39
C ARG A 481 -31.69 -20.90 14.44
N LEU A 482 -31.81 -21.97 13.67
CA LEU A 482 -32.86 -22.19 12.70
C LEU A 482 -33.90 -23.14 13.29
N ARG A 483 -35.18 -22.78 13.27
CA ARG A 483 -36.29 -23.64 13.70
C ARG A 483 -37.25 -23.86 12.54
N TYR A 484 -37.10 -24.99 11.85
CA TYR A 484 -37.98 -25.42 10.77
C TYR A 484 -39.26 -26.00 11.34
N GLN A 485 -40.38 -25.27 11.25
CA GLN A 485 -41.70 -25.82 11.48
C GLN A 485 -42.15 -26.58 10.23
N LEU A 486 -42.40 -27.88 10.38
CA LEU A 486 -42.91 -28.73 9.30
C LEU A 486 -44.42 -28.55 9.09
N ALA A 487 -44.92 -29.03 7.95
CA ALA A 487 -46.34 -29.10 7.64
C ALA A 487 -47.15 -29.96 8.65
N SER A 488 -46.50 -30.94 9.30
CA SER A 488 -47.07 -31.72 10.42
C SER A 488 -47.27 -30.91 11.71
N GLY A 489 -46.61 -29.75 11.85
CA GLY A 489 -46.53 -28.96 13.08
C GLY A 489 -45.27 -29.23 13.91
N ASP A 490 -44.51 -30.29 13.63
CA ASP A 490 -43.23 -30.59 14.27
C ASP A 490 -42.20 -29.47 14.05
N VAL A 491 -41.26 -29.30 14.98
CA VAL A 491 -40.22 -28.26 14.88
C VAL A 491 -38.83 -28.88 14.96
N ILE A 492 -38.13 -28.91 13.82
CA ILE A 492 -36.71 -29.30 13.76
C ILE A 492 -35.85 -28.07 14.06
N THR A 493 -35.01 -28.16 15.09
CA THR A 493 -34.07 -27.10 15.47
C THR A 493 -32.67 -27.46 14.97
N VAL A 494 -32.03 -26.55 14.23
CA VAL A 494 -30.66 -26.65 13.75
C VAL A 494 -29.87 -25.46 14.28
N GLN A 495 -28.71 -25.71 14.88
CA GLN A 495 -27.81 -24.67 15.38
C GLN A 495 -26.43 -24.92 14.75
N PRO A 496 -26.09 -24.24 13.64
CA PRO A 496 -24.83 -24.48 12.94
C PRO A 496 -23.65 -23.93 13.73
N ASP A 497 -22.51 -24.62 13.67
CA ASP A 497 -21.28 -24.32 14.41
C ASP A 497 -20.54 -23.03 13.96
N ALA A 498 -21.05 -22.36 12.93
CA ALA A 498 -20.45 -21.16 12.38
C ALA A 498 -20.78 -19.94 13.26
N ARG A 499 -19.77 -19.47 14.01
CA ARG A 499 -19.74 -18.10 14.54
C ARG A 499 -19.37 -17.15 13.41
N PHE A 500 -19.98 -15.96 13.42
CA PHE A 500 -19.72 -14.94 12.42
C PHE A 500 -19.02 -13.75 13.07
N GLY A 501 -17.94 -13.31 12.42
CA GLY A 501 -17.09 -12.23 12.90
C GLY A 501 -17.79 -10.86 12.87
N SER A 502 -17.09 -9.82 13.29
CA SER A 502 -17.64 -8.46 13.39
C SER A 502 -17.80 -7.73 12.05
N ASN A 503 -18.01 -8.44 10.95
CA ASN A 503 -18.34 -7.85 9.66
C ASN A 503 -19.67 -7.09 9.73
N ASN A 504 -19.84 -6.12 8.84
CA ASN A 504 -21.03 -5.26 8.84
C ASN A 504 -22.24 -5.86 8.13
N ALA A 505 -21.97 -6.66 7.09
CA ALA A 505 -22.95 -7.09 6.09
C ALA A 505 -22.61 -8.52 5.64
N ASP A 506 -22.98 -9.50 6.45
CA ASP A 506 -22.83 -10.92 6.11
C ASP A 506 -24.08 -11.45 5.42
N THR A 507 -23.90 -12.25 4.36
CA THR A 507 -24.98 -12.99 3.69
C THR A 507 -24.92 -14.46 4.10
N VAL A 508 -25.91 -14.91 4.85
CA VAL A 508 -26.01 -16.28 5.36
C VAL A 508 -26.92 -17.10 4.44
N PHE A 509 -26.33 -18.01 3.67
CA PHE A 509 -27.08 -18.95 2.83
C PHE A 509 -27.69 -20.05 3.71
N VAL A 510 -29.01 -20.03 3.85
CA VAL A 510 -29.77 -21.04 4.59
C VAL A 510 -30.15 -22.19 3.67
N LEU A 511 -29.76 -23.40 4.06
CA LEU A 511 -29.91 -24.62 3.27
C LEU A 511 -30.91 -25.57 3.94
N THR A 512 -31.67 -26.30 3.11
CA THR A 512 -32.66 -27.29 3.56
C THR A 512 -32.17 -28.20 4.70
N PRO A 513 -33.01 -28.50 5.71
CA PRO A 513 -32.66 -29.43 6.79
C PRO A 513 -32.34 -30.84 6.26
N GLN A 514 -32.73 -31.15 5.01
CA GLN A 514 -32.38 -32.38 4.31
C GLN A 514 -30.87 -32.54 4.05
N ARG A 515 -30.03 -31.52 4.27
CA ARG A 515 -28.56 -31.68 4.25
C ARG A 515 -27.97 -32.25 5.56
N TYR A 516 -28.76 -32.31 6.64
CA TYR A 516 -28.41 -32.99 7.90
C TYR A 516 -29.05 -34.38 7.97
N LEU A 517 -28.96 -35.11 6.86
CA LEU A 517 -29.45 -36.48 6.71
C LEU A 517 -28.26 -37.39 6.44
N THR A 518 -27.88 -38.17 7.45
CA THR A 518 -26.95 -39.28 7.28
C THR A 518 -27.65 -40.39 6.51
N THR A 519 -27.02 -40.94 5.47
CA THR A 519 -27.63 -42.00 4.66
C THR A 519 -26.78 -43.25 4.58
N PHE A 520 -27.42 -44.42 4.54
CA PHE A 520 -26.78 -45.72 4.36
C PHE A 520 -27.53 -46.61 3.37
N SER A 521 -26.80 -47.49 2.67
CA SER A 521 -27.37 -48.50 1.76
C SER A 521 -26.57 -49.80 1.82
N LEU A 522 -27.26 -50.95 1.76
CA LEU A 522 -26.61 -52.22 1.44
C LEU A 522 -26.46 -52.32 -0.09
N ARG A 523 -25.35 -52.91 -0.52
CA ARG A 523 -25.05 -53.15 -1.93
C ARG A 523 -24.61 -54.59 -2.11
N ALA A 524 -25.37 -55.37 -2.87
CA ALA A 524 -25.08 -56.76 -3.16
C ALA A 524 -24.44 -56.83 -4.56
N LEU A 525 -23.14 -57.14 -4.62
CA LEU A 525 -22.35 -57.29 -5.83
C LEU A 525 -22.25 -58.78 -6.20
N ARG A 526 -22.85 -59.17 -7.33
CA ARG A 526 -22.64 -60.48 -7.93
C ARG A 526 -21.48 -60.44 -8.93
N ILE A 527 -20.43 -61.21 -8.67
CA ILE A 527 -19.27 -61.36 -9.57
C ILE A 527 -19.57 -62.43 -10.64
N GLN A 528 -18.96 -62.30 -11.81
CA GLN A 528 -19.04 -63.31 -12.87
C GLN A 528 -18.49 -64.66 -12.37
N GLY A 529 -19.36 -65.67 -12.31
CA GLY A 529 -19.02 -67.03 -11.86
C GLY A 529 -19.39 -67.35 -10.41
N GLY A 530 -19.77 -66.36 -9.60
CA GLY A 530 -20.27 -66.58 -8.24
C GLY A 530 -21.75 -67.03 -8.21
N SER A 531 -22.20 -67.60 -7.10
CA SER A 531 -23.55 -68.16 -6.92
C SER A 531 -24.66 -67.10 -6.79
N GLY A 532 -24.32 -65.86 -6.42
CA GLY A 532 -25.27 -64.79 -6.11
C GLY A 532 -25.78 -64.85 -4.67
N PHE A 533 -26.98 -64.31 -4.46
CA PHE A 533 -27.65 -64.22 -3.16
C PHE A 533 -29.09 -64.74 -3.26
N LEU A 534 -29.57 -65.38 -2.22
CA LEU A 534 -31.00 -65.71 -2.03
C LEU A 534 -31.69 -64.62 -1.20
N GLU A 535 -31.09 -64.25 -0.06
CA GLU A 535 -31.73 -63.37 0.92
C GLU A 535 -30.68 -62.63 1.75
N MET A 536 -31.01 -61.43 2.21
CA MET A 536 -30.29 -60.70 3.25
C MET A 536 -31.29 -60.21 4.28
N SER A 537 -31.10 -60.65 5.53
CA SER A 537 -31.96 -60.33 6.67
C SER A 537 -31.10 -59.66 7.73
N ILE A 538 -30.93 -58.33 7.58
CA ILE A 538 -29.90 -57.53 8.25
C ILE A 538 -30.53 -56.34 8.98
N ASN A 539 -30.14 -56.15 10.23
CA ASN A 539 -30.50 -55.03 11.08
C ASN A 539 -29.32 -54.04 11.16
N SER A 540 -29.60 -52.74 11.21
CA SER A 540 -28.60 -51.70 11.44
C SER A 540 -29.06 -50.63 12.42
N ALA A 541 -28.13 -50.19 13.27
CA ALA A 541 -28.27 -49.07 14.18
C ALA A 541 -27.21 -47.99 13.87
N TYR A 542 -27.57 -46.72 14.05
CA TYR A 542 -26.64 -45.59 13.90
C TYR A 542 -26.14 -45.13 15.27
N HIS A 543 -24.82 -44.96 15.37
CA HIS A 543 -24.12 -44.58 16.59
C HIS A 543 -23.24 -43.35 16.36
N ASP A 544 -23.33 -42.40 17.29
CA ASP A 544 -22.48 -41.22 17.38
C ASP A 544 -22.23 -40.94 18.86
N ASP A 545 -21.17 -41.54 19.38
CA ASP A 545 -20.84 -41.50 20.81
C ASP A 545 -20.30 -40.13 21.25
N GLN A 546 -20.09 -39.18 20.32
CA GLN A 546 -19.74 -37.78 20.59
C GLN A 546 -20.96 -36.86 20.66
N ASN A 547 -22.07 -37.23 20.03
CA ASN A 547 -23.33 -36.48 20.04
C ASN A 547 -24.47 -37.22 20.79
N PRO A 548 -24.30 -37.67 22.05
CA PRO A 548 -25.29 -38.47 22.78
C PRO A 548 -26.59 -37.71 23.16
N SER A 549 -26.69 -36.43 22.81
CA SER A 549 -27.93 -35.64 22.88
C SER A 549 -28.88 -35.91 21.70
N GLN A 550 -28.39 -36.48 20.60
CA GLN A 550 -29.23 -36.94 19.50
C GLN A 550 -30.00 -38.21 19.95
N LYS A 551 -31.30 -38.28 19.64
CA LYS A 551 -32.06 -39.52 19.86
C LYS A 551 -31.49 -40.60 18.95
N VAL A 552 -31.04 -41.72 19.55
CA VAL A 552 -30.67 -42.93 18.80
C VAL A 552 -31.81 -43.27 17.82
N PRO A 553 -31.56 -43.27 16.50
CA PRO A 553 -32.58 -43.60 15.52
C PRO A 553 -33.12 -45.02 15.72
N PRO A 554 -34.38 -45.31 15.38
CA PRO A 554 -34.90 -46.68 15.45
C PRO A 554 -34.08 -47.59 14.53
N ASN A 555 -33.75 -48.79 15.03
CA ASN A 555 -33.05 -49.81 14.25
C ASN A 555 -33.79 -50.08 12.93
N TYR A 556 -33.06 -50.08 11.81
CA TYR A 556 -33.63 -50.43 10.52
C TYR A 556 -33.33 -51.89 10.20
N ASN A 557 -34.36 -52.67 9.85
CA ASN A 557 -34.22 -54.06 9.44
C ASN A 557 -34.54 -54.18 7.93
N TRP A 558 -33.54 -54.50 7.10
CA TRP A 558 -33.78 -55.11 5.79
C TRP A 558 -34.11 -56.57 6.01
N ASP A 559 -35.34 -56.85 6.46
CA ASP A 559 -35.86 -58.19 6.66
C ASP A 559 -36.29 -58.78 5.31
N GLY A 560 -35.78 -59.98 4.97
CA GLY A 560 -36.09 -60.66 3.71
C GLY A 560 -35.69 -59.91 2.43
N TRP A 561 -34.63 -59.09 2.44
CA TRP A 561 -34.21 -58.38 1.23
C TRP A 561 -33.58 -59.36 0.22
N VAL A 562 -34.27 -59.61 -0.89
CA VAL A 562 -33.77 -60.41 -2.02
C VAL A 562 -33.08 -59.50 -3.04
N PRO A 563 -31.75 -59.56 -3.21
CA PRO A 563 -31.07 -58.82 -4.28
C PRO A 563 -31.41 -59.41 -5.66
N GLN A 564 -31.30 -58.61 -6.72
CA GLN A 564 -31.48 -59.15 -8.07
C GLN A 564 -30.33 -60.11 -8.40
N SER A 565 -30.64 -61.34 -8.79
CA SER A 565 -29.68 -62.41 -9.08
C SER A 565 -28.86 -62.21 -10.38
N GLN A 566 -28.76 -60.98 -10.88
CA GLN A 566 -28.03 -60.61 -12.10
C GLN A 566 -26.57 -60.24 -11.78
N THR A 567 -25.66 -60.39 -12.73
CA THR A 567 -24.26 -59.94 -12.58
C THR A 567 -24.21 -58.41 -12.49
N GLY A 568 -23.52 -57.86 -11.49
CA GLY A 568 -23.49 -56.42 -11.21
C GLY A 568 -23.86 -56.09 -9.77
N VAL A 569 -24.23 -54.82 -9.51
CA VAL A 569 -24.56 -54.31 -8.17
C VAL A 569 -26.07 -54.09 -8.03
N SER A 570 -26.71 -54.86 -7.17
CA SER A 570 -28.01 -54.51 -6.58
C SER A 570 -27.81 -53.54 -5.40
N VAL A 571 -28.69 -52.57 -5.25
CA VAL A 571 -28.66 -51.59 -4.13
C VAL A 571 -29.99 -51.68 -3.38
N SER A 572 -29.94 -51.76 -2.05
CA SER A 572 -31.14 -51.75 -1.20
C SER A 572 -31.79 -50.36 -1.16
N PRO A 573 -33.03 -50.23 -0.65
CA PRO A 573 -33.56 -48.92 -0.27
C PRO A 573 -32.55 -48.16 0.61
N THR A 574 -32.34 -46.88 0.30
CA THR A 574 -31.39 -46.02 1.02
C THR A 574 -32.06 -45.48 2.28
N TRP A 575 -31.44 -45.72 3.43
CA TRP A 575 -31.92 -45.26 4.72
C TRP A 575 -31.45 -43.86 5.01
N THR A 576 -32.22 -43.18 5.86
CA THR A 576 -32.12 -41.74 6.11
C THR A 576 -32.25 -41.51 7.61
N PHE A 577 -31.13 -41.21 8.25
CA PHE A 577 -31.00 -40.95 9.69
C PHE A 577 -30.95 -39.45 9.92
N GLN A 578 -31.82 -38.93 10.80
CA GLN A 578 -31.84 -37.52 11.19
C GLN A 578 -30.77 -37.27 12.25
N ALA A 579 -29.56 -36.96 11.79
CA ALA A 579 -28.37 -36.81 12.61
C ALA A 579 -27.41 -35.77 12.01
N GLN A 580 -26.74 -35.00 12.86
CA GLN A 580 -25.51 -34.29 12.48
C GLN A 580 -24.34 -35.22 12.85
N PRO A 581 -23.69 -35.89 11.89
CA PRO A 581 -22.71 -36.91 12.18
C PRO A 581 -21.35 -36.31 12.50
N ASP A 582 -20.70 -36.79 13.56
CA ASP A 582 -19.27 -36.61 13.73
C ASP A 582 -18.52 -37.32 12.57
N PRO A 583 -17.70 -36.60 11.78
CA PRO A 583 -17.12 -37.15 10.55
C PRO A 583 -15.98 -38.16 10.79
N GLN A 584 -15.48 -38.28 12.02
CA GLN A 584 -14.39 -39.20 12.38
C GLN A 584 -14.89 -40.43 13.14
N THR A 585 -15.96 -40.28 13.93
CA THR A 585 -16.34 -41.25 14.98
C THR A 585 -17.76 -41.80 14.86
N ALA A 586 -18.63 -41.25 14.01
CA ALA A 586 -19.95 -41.84 13.75
C ALA A 586 -19.86 -43.14 12.93
N TYR A 587 -20.67 -44.15 13.27
CA TYR A 587 -20.70 -45.45 12.60
C TYR A 587 -22.10 -46.07 12.53
N PHE A 588 -22.24 -47.06 11.66
CA PHE A 588 -23.37 -47.97 11.60
C PHE A 588 -22.94 -49.32 12.17
N ASP A 589 -23.62 -49.81 13.20
CA ASP A 589 -23.52 -51.22 13.59
C ASP A 589 -24.49 -52.05 12.71
N LEU A 590 -24.08 -53.26 12.33
CA LEU A 590 -24.83 -54.18 11.47
C LEU A 590 -24.78 -55.61 12.01
N ASN A 591 -25.97 -56.20 12.19
CA ASN A 591 -26.17 -57.54 12.74
C ASN A 591 -27.26 -58.28 11.96
N GLY A 592 -27.06 -59.54 11.58
CA GLY A 592 -28.04 -60.32 10.82
C GLY A 592 -27.43 -61.45 10.00
N GLN A 593 -28.10 -61.86 8.93
CA GLN A 593 -27.68 -62.98 8.08
C GLN A 593 -27.69 -62.63 6.58
N VAL A 594 -26.76 -63.24 5.85
CA VAL A 594 -26.68 -63.26 4.39
C VAL A 594 -26.77 -64.71 3.93
N ILE A 595 -27.78 -65.01 3.11
CA ILE A 595 -28.00 -66.33 2.51
C ILE A 595 -27.57 -66.26 1.04
N TYR A 596 -26.55 -67.03 0.68
CA TYR A 596 -25.95 -67.03 -0.66
C TYR A 596 -26.71 -67.95 -1.63
N GLY A 597 -26.49 -67.77 -2.94
CA GLY A 597 -27.17 -68.50 -4.02
C GLY A 597 -26.95 -70.03 -4.03
N ASP A 598 -26.02 -70.51 -3.23
CA ASP A 598 -25.67 -71.93 -3.01
C ASP A 598 -26.26 -72.51 -1.72
N GLY A 599 -26.89 -71.68 -0.87
CA GLY A 599 -27.51 -72.07 0.40
C GLY A 599 -26.63 -71.88 1.64
N ASP A 600 -25.37 -71.43 1.51
CA ASP A 600 -24.56 -71.04 2.66
C ASP A 600 -25.19 -69.83 3.39
N VAL A 601 -24.98 -69.76 4.71
CA VAL A 601 -25.41 -68.64 5.55
C VAL A 601 -24.21 -68.03 6.27
N ALA A 602 -23.88 -66.77 5.98
CA ALA A 602 -22.96 -65.97 6.79
C ALA A 602 -23.74 -65.13 7.81
N THR A 603 -23.28 -65.12 9.06
CA THR A 603 -23.85 -64.26 10.12
C THR A 603 -23.00 -63.01 10.31
N LEU A 604 -23.59 -61.84 10.06
CA LEU A 604 -23.01 -60.54 10.43
C LEU A 604 -23.26 -60.31 11.92
N SER A 605 -22.21 -59.99 12.67
CA SER A 605 -22.28 -59.75 14.11
C SER A 605 -21.31 -58.64 14.50
N ASN A 606 -21.85 -57.55 15.04
CA ASN A 606 -21.15 -56.30 15.38
C ASN A 606 -20.28 -55.76 14.22
N VAL A 607 -20.83 -55.74 12.99
CA VAL A 607 -20.10 -55.32 11.79
C VAL A 607 -20.18 -53.80 11.67
N LYS A 608 -19.34 -53.12 12.44
CA LYS A 608 -19.26 -51.65 12.44
C LYS A 608 -18.71 -51.10 11.12
N VAL A 609 -19.41 -50.17 10.49
CA VAL A 609 -19.02 -49.47 9.25
C VAL A 609 -18.98 -47.97 9.51
N PRO A 610 -17.86 -47.26 9.25
CA PRO A 610 -17.76 -45.83 9.54
C PRO A 610 -18.70 -45.01 8.64
N TYR A 611 -19.26 -43.93 9.18
CA TYR A 611 -20.19 -43.04 8.47
C TYR A 611 -19.64 -42.57 7.12
N SER A 612 -18.34 -42.28 7.05
CA SER A 612 -17.62 -41.83 5.84
C SER A 612 -17.76 -42.76 4.63
N ARG A 613 -18.06 -44.06 4.82
CA ARG A 613 -18.27 -45.02 3.71
C ARG A 613 -19.71 -45.01 3.15
N ARG A 614 -20.72 -44.53 3.90
CA ARG A 614 -22.16 -44.38 3.52
C ARG A 614 -22.86 -45.60 2.87
N ALA A 615 -22.21 -46.75 2.78
CA ALA A 615 -22.74 -47.99 2.25
C ALA A 615 -21.85 -49.17 2.67
N LEU A 616 -22.40 -50.38 2.67
CA LEU A 616 -21.65 -51.62 2.74
C LEU A 616 -21.84 -52.40 1.43
N ILE A 617 -20.74 -52.88 0.85
CA ILE A 617 -20.76 -53.77 -0.33
C ILE A 617 -20.54 -55.18 0.18
N ILE A 618 -21.48 -56.08 -0.12
CA ILE A 618 -21.41 -57.52 0.12
C ILE A 618 -21.18 -58.19 -1.24
N LYS A 619 -20.22 -59.10 -1.34
CA LYS A 619 -19.93 -59.84 -2.59
C LYS A 619 -20.35 -61.29 -2.44
N ASP A 620 -20.88 -61.90 -3.50
CA ASP A 620 -21.32 -63.30 -3.45
C ASP A 620 -20.17 -64.31 -3.32
N THR A 621 -18.93 -63.84 -3.49
CA THR A 621 -17.69 -64.61 -3.33
C THR A 621 -16.95 -64.33 -2.02
N GLU A 622 -17.42 -63.45 -1.13
CA GLU A 622 -16.66 -62.98 0.05
C GLU A 622 -17.51 -62.78 1.31
N GLU A 623 -17.00 -63.24 2.44
CA GLU A 623 -17.47 -62.86 3.79
C GLU A 623 -16.87 -61.53 4.24
N ILE A 624 -17.57 -60.82 5.13
CA ILE A 624 -17.17 -59.52 5.66
C ILE A 624 -16.83 -59.62 7.14
N TYR A 625 -15.77 -58.93 7.53
CA TYR A 625 -15.46 -58.60 8.92
C TYR A 625 -15.25 -57.09 9.06
N SER A 626 -15.38 -56.58 10.28
CA SER A 626 -14.89 -55.24 10.63
C SER A 626 -13.59 -55.36 11.46
N VAL A 627 -12.93 -54.25 11.71
CA VAL A 627 -11.72 -54.10 12.52
C VAL A 627 -11.86 -52.80 13.31
N GLU A 628 -11.86 -52.92 14.63
CA GLU A 628 -11.81 -51.80 15.56
C GLU A 628 -10.34 -51.46 15.86
N ILE A 629 -9.94 -50.21 15.68
CA ILE A 629 -8.54 -49.77 15.87
C ILE A 629 -8.48 -48.72 16.96
N PHE A 630 -7.81 -49.04 18.06
CA PHE A 630 -7.60 -48.13 19.17
C PHE A 630 -6.33 -47.29 18.95
N THR A 631 -6.50 -45.97 19.07
CA THR A 631 -5.46 -44.93 18.88
C THR A 631 -5.12 -44.18 20.18
N ASN A 632 -5.71 -44.62 21.30
CA ASN A 632 -5.56 -44.08 22.66
C ASN A 632 -4.13 -44.10 23.20
N GLU A 633 -3.32 -45.04 22.74
CA GLU A 633 -1.94 -45.27 23.19
C GLU A 633 -0.90 -44.53 22.33
N ILE A 634 -1.31 -43.92 21.20
CA ILE A 634 -0.40 -43.24 20.28
C ILE A 634 -0.03 -41.86 20.82
N ASP A 635 1.27 -41.62 21.03
CA ASP A 635 1.80 -40.29 21.33
C ASP A 635 1.89 -39.42 20.07
N TRP A 636 0.78 -38.72 19.78
CA TRP A 636 0.67 -37.77 18.68
C TRP A 636 1.57 -36.53 18.79
N THR A 637 2.24 -36.29 19.93
CA THR A 637 3.23 -35.20 20.06
C THR A 637 4.56 -35.56 19.39
N LEU A 638 4.85 -36.85 19.24
CA LEU A 638 6.08 -37.37 18.64
C LEU A 638 5.88 -37.79 17.17
N VAL A 639 4.64 -38.01 16.74
CA VAL A 639 4.28 -38.72 15.50
C VAL A 639 3.55 -37.80 14.50
N LYS A 640 4.09 -37.75 13.27
CA LYS A 640 3.55 -37.00 12.14
C LYS A 640 2.49 -37.75 11.34
N GLN A 641 2.61 -39.08 11.28
CA GLN A 641 1.68 -39.97 10.57
C GLN A 641 1.85 -41.40 11.10
N VAL A 642 0.78 -42.20 11.14
CA VAL A 642 0.84 -43.66 11.31
C VAL A 642 0.28 -44.33 10.07
N SER A 643 1.04 -45.24 9.47
CA SER A 643 0.69 -45.95 8.24
C SER A 643 0.47 -47.42 8.58
N LEU A 644 -0.79 -47.82 8.72
CA LEU A 644 -1.18 -49.19 9.01
C LEU A 644 -1.38 -49.97 7.71
N ASN A 645 -0.61 -51.04 7.54
CA ASN A 645 -0.73 -51.96 6.42
C ASN A 645 -1.26 -53.31 6.92
N ILE A 646 -2.33 -53.81 6.33
CA ILE A 646 -2.93 -55.12 6.60
C ILE A 646 -2.77 -56.00 5.36
N MET A 647 -2.24 -57.21 5.54
CA MET A 647 -2.03 -58.21 4.49
C MET A 647 -2.87 -59.45 4.75
N GLN A 648 -3.41 -60.03 3.68
CA GLN A 648 -4.17 -61.28 3.70
C GLN A 648 -3.35 -62.37 2.99
N PHE A 649 -3.08 -63.48 3.68
CA PHE A 649 -2.38 -64.64 3.13
C PHE A 649 -3.25 -65.90 3.23
N ALA A 650 -3.18 -66.75 2.22
CA ALA A 650 -3.76 -68.09 2.29
C ALA A 650 -2.77 -69.06 2.95
N ASP A 651 -3.20 -69.74 4.01
CA ASP A 651 -2.55 -70.93 4.52
C ASP A 651 -2.86 -72.08 3.56
N ALA A 652 -1.85 -72.47 2.77
CA ALA A 652 -1.95 -73.57 1.83
C ALA A 652 -1.91 -74.93 2.55
N LYS A 653 -2.98 -75.24 3.32
CA LYS A 653 -3.28 -76.51 4.02
C LYS A 653 -2.05 -77.36 4.37
N GLY A 654 -1.23 -76.84 5.27
CA GLY A 654 -0.01 -77.51 5.73
C GLY A 654 1.24 -76.62 5.69
N ALA A 655 1.11 -75.34 5.34
CA ALA A 655 2.18 -74.37 5.59
C ALA A 655 2.45 -74.28 7.10
N VAL A 656 3.73 -74.31 7.49
CA VAL A 656 4.07 -74.08 8.90
C VAL A 656 3.85 -72.59 9.20
N LEU A 657 3.26 -72.26 10.36
CA LEU A 657 2.95 -70.86 10.73
C LEU A 657 4.17 -69.92 10.64
N ALA A 658 5.37 -70.47 10.82
CA ALA A 658 6.64 -69.77 10.63
C ALA A 658 6.90 -69.33 9.18
N GLU A 659 6.54 -70.13 8.17
CA GLU A 659 6.70 -69.77 6.75
C GLU A 659 5.74 -68.64 6.35
N LEU A 660 4.50 -68.65 6.88
CA LEU A 660 3.55 -67.55 6.71
C LEU A 660 4.05 -66.26 7.38
N HIS A 661 4.63 -66.37 8.58
CA HIS A 661 5.22 -65.25 9.28
C HIS A 661 6.47 -64.69 8.56
N GLU A 662 7.33 -65.55 8.01
CA GLU A 662 8.49 -65.14 7.22
C GLU A 662 8.07 -64.48 5.89
N ALA A 663 7.09 -65.04 5.18
CA ALA A 663 6.53 -64.43 3.98
C ALA A 663 5.91 -63.05 4.26
N ALA A 664 5.24 -62.89 5.40
CA ALA A 664 4.76 -61.59 5.88
C ALA A 664 5.93 -60.62 6.18
N GLN A 665 6.95 -61.05 6.94
CA GLN A 665 8.15 -60.24 7.21
C GLN A 665 8.83 -59.74 5.93
N GLN A 666 9.07 -60.62 4.96
CA GLN A 666 9.65 -60.28 3.66
C GLN A 666 8.76 -59.26 2.91
N SER A 667 7.45 -59.48 2.89
CA SER A 667 6.48 -58.62 2.21
C SER A 667 6.40 -57.21 2.82
N PHE A 668 6.33 -57.08 4.15
CA PHE A 668 6.37 -55.77 4.82
C PHE A 668 7.71 -55.06 4.64
N THR A 669 8.83 -55.80 4.63
CA THR A 669 10.16 -55.24 4.38
C THR A 669 10.28 -54.67 2.95
N LEU A 670 9.70 -55.35 1.96
CA LEU A 670 9.71 -54.93 0.56
C LEU A 670 8.78 -53.71 0.31
N MET A 671 7.68 -53.59 1.05
CA MET A 671 6.87 -52.36 1.04
C MET A 671 7.60 -51.15 1.64
N ARG A 672 8.41 -51.37 2.68
CA ARG A 672 9.23 -50.31 3.33
C ARG A 672 10.30 -49.77 2.37
N SER A 673 10.98 -50.64 1.62
CA SER A 673 12.00 -50.21 0.63
C SER A 673 11.43 -49.50 -0.61
N LEU A 674 10.11 -49.59 -0.85
CA LEU A 674 9.41 -48.80 -1.87
C LEU A 674 9.00 -47.39 -1.40
N HIS A 675 8.98 -47.13 -0.09
CA HIS A 675 8.54 -45.86 0.51
C HIS A 675 9.66 -45.06 1.18
N GLY A 676 10.91 -45.49 1.02
CA GLY A 676 12.14 -44.79 1.43
C GLY A 676 13.26 -45.08 0.42
N THR A 677 14.33 -44.29 0.45
CA THR A 677 15.47 -44.47 -0.47
C THR A 677 16.06 -45.88 -0.38
N ALA A 678 16.27 -46.50 -1.54
CA ALA A 678 16.44 -47.95 -1.66
C ALA A 678 17.63 -48.54 -0.86
N PRO A 679 17.40 -49.58 -0.03
CA PRO A 679 18.44 -50.50 0.40
C PRO A 679 18.88 -51.40 -0.76
N GLN A 680 20.14 -51.82 -0.80
CA GLN A 680 20.62 -52.80 -1.76
C GLN A 680 20.06 -54.21 -1.43
N PRO A 681 19.72 -55.03 -2.44
CA PRO A 681 19.35 -56.43 -2.21
C PRO A 681 20.63 -57.27 -1.98
N ASP A 682 20.86 -57.67 -0.74
CA ASP A 682 21.95 -58.59 -0.41
C ASP A 682 21.58 -60.02 -0.82
N GLN A 683 22.40 -60.66 -1.66
CA GLN A 683 22.05 -61.93 -2.33
C GLN A 683 22.38 -63.14 -1.43
N GLY A 684 21.55 -63.36 -0.40
CA GLY A 684 21.93 -64.21 0.76
C GLY A 684 21.11 -65.47 1.06
N SER A 685 19.83 -65.59 0.66
CA SER A 685 19.00 -66.76 1.00
C SER A 685 17.85 -67.02 0.02
N GLY A 686 17.37 -68.27 -0.01
CA GLY A 686 16.21 -68.66 -0.82
C GLY A 686 15.64 -70.03 -0.42
N ARG A 687 14.41 -70.30 -0.89
CA ARG A 687 13.46 -71.37 -0.52
C ARG A 687 12.59 -71.07 0.71
N GLY A 688 11.27 -71.04 0.50
CA GLY A 688 10.23 -71.08 1.54
C GLY A 688 8.86 -70.72 0.97
N GLY A 689 7.83 -71.56 1.21
CA GLY A 689 6.40 -71.24 1.02
C GLY A 689 5.88 -70.93 -0.40
N SER A 690 4.80 -71.61 -0.82
CA SER A 690 3.97 -71.17 -1.97
C SER A 690 2.92 -70.12 -1.55
N VAL A 691 3.37 -69.07 -0.87
CA VAL A 691 2.51 -68.11 -0.14
C VAL A 691 2.34 -66.83 -0.95
N SER A 692 1.22 -66.72 -1.70
CA SER A 692 0.84 -65.47 -2.35
C SER A 692 0.05 -64.57 -1.39
N ALA A 693 0.43 -63.30 -1.26
CA ALA A 693 -0.44 -62.28 -0.69
C ALA A 693 -1.70 -62.15 -1.58
N VAL A 694 -2.89 -62.34 -0.99
CA VAL A 694 -4.17 -62.31 -1.70
C VAL A 694 -4.69 -60.88 -1.80
N ASN A 695 -4.49 -60.07 -0.76
CA ASN A 695 -4.80 -58.65 -0.73
C ASN A 695 -3.83 -57.89 0.17
N LEU A 696 -3.60 -56.61 -0.17
CA LEU A 696 -2.99 -55.59 0.68
C LEU A 696 -4.00 -54.46 0.88
N ILE A 697 -4.12 -53.98 2.11
CA ILE A 697 -4.98 -52.85 2.49
C ILE A 697 -4.15 -51.89 3.34
N ALA A 698 -4.01 -50.64 2.89
CA ALA A 698 -3.21 -49.62 3.56
C ALA A 698 -4.09 -48.45 4.06
N TYR A 699 -3.83 -47.99 5.28
CA TYR A 699 -4.56 -46.92 5.96
C TYR A 699 -3.57 -45.92 6.57
N ASN A 700 -3.77 -44.63 6.28
CA ASN A 700 -2.93 -43.55 6.81
C ASN A 700 -3.72 -42.71 7.82
N MET A 701 -3.12 -42.46 8.97
CA MET A 701 -3.66 -41.68 10.08
C MET A 701 -2.71 -40.53 10.39
N ILE A 702 -3.23 -39.34 10.65
CA ILE A 702 -2.45 -38.12 10.92
C ILE A 702 -2.90 -37.51 12.26
N PRO A 703 -2.05 -36.74 12.97
CA PRO A 703 -2.46 -36.08 14.20
C PRO A 703 -3.62 -35.09 13.95
N PRO A 704 -4.53 -34.93 14.91
CA PRO A 704 -5.62 -33.95 14.83
C PRO A 704 -5.09 -32.51 14.94
N ALA A 705 -5.98 -31.53 14.68
CA ALA A 705 -5.64 -30.12 14.83
C ALA A 705 -5.28 -29.77 16.28
N THR A 706 -4.38 -28.80 16.46
CA THR A 706 -3.72 -28.44 17.74
C THR A 706 -4.66 -27.93 18.84
N ASP A 707 -5.90 -27.61 18.51
CA ASP A 707 -6.99 -27.16 19.38
C ASP A 707 -8.01 -28.25 19.70
N MET A 708 -8.01 -29.39 18.99
CA MET A 708 -8.90 -30.51 19.26
C MET A 708 -8.36 -31.40 20.38
N ILE A 709 -9.13 -31.55 21.45
CA ILE A 709 -8.91 -32.61 22.45
C ILE A 709 -8.95 -33.96 21.73
N VAL A 710 -7.87 -34.75 21.85
CA VAL A 710 -7.79 -36.12 21.32
C VAL A 710 -8.70 -37.04 22.15
N LYS A 711 -10.00 -36.96 21.90
CA LYS A 711 -10.99 -37.91 22.41
C LYS A 711 -10.76 -39.24 21.70
N ALA A 712 -9.91 -40.08 22.29
CA ALA A 712 -9.53 -41.36 21.72
C ALA A 712 -10.74 -42.29 21.57
N LEU A 713 -11.28 -42.35 20.35
CA LEU A 713 -12.32 -43.28 19.93
C LEU A 713 -11.78 -44.20 18.84
N PRO A 714 -12.29 -45.45 18.77
CA PRO A 714 -11.84 -46.42 17.79
C PRO A 714 -12.17 -46.02 16.35
N LEU A 715 -11.24 -46.31 15.44
CA LEU A 715 -11.47 -46.22 13.99
C LEU A 715 -11.93 -47.57 13.44
N TYR A 716 -12.89 -47.56 12.51
CA TYR A 716 -13.53 -48.77 11.98
C TYR A 716 -13.20 -49.04 10.52
N TYR A 717 -12.80 -50.27 10.21
CA TYR A 717 -12.41 -50.66 8.86
C TYR A 717 -12.97 -52.03 8.45
N THR A 718 -13.51 -52.11 7.23
CA THR A 718 -14.06 -53.36 6.66
C THR A 718 -12.97 -54.20 6.00
N LEU A 719 -12.92 -55.49 6.33
CA LEU A 719 -12.12 -56.54 5.67
C LEU A 719 -13.02 -57.54 4.93
N TYR A 720 -12.45 -58.23 3.95
CA TYR A 720 -13.13 -59.23 3.12
C TYR A 720 -12.34 -60.54 3.08
N ARG A 721 -13.02 -61.69 3.17
CA ARG A 721 -12.42 -63.03 3.06
C ARG A 721 -13.10 -63.83 1.95
N PRO A 722 -12.37 -64.39 0.96
CA PRO A 722 -12.94 -65.31 -0.01
C PRO A 722 -13.73 -66.47 0.64
N ARG A 723 -14.96 -66.69 0.17
CA ARG A 723 -15.81 -67.81 0.63
C ARG A 723 -15.18 -69.15 0.26
N GLY A 724 -15.37 -70.16 1.11
CA GLY A 724 -14.77 -71.48 0.93
C GLY A 724 -13.27 -71.57 1.22
N ALA A 725 -12.62 -70.47 1.61
CA ALA A 725 -11.22 -70.44 2.05
C ALA A 725 -11.14 -70.18 3.58
N PRO A 726 -11.34 -71.21 4.43
CA PRO A 726 -11.25 -71.05 5.89
C PRO A 726 -9.79 -70.81 6.34
N ASP A 727 -8.83 -71.33 5.57
CA ASP A 727 -7.40 -71.31 5.82
C ASP A 727 -6.79 -69.96 5.36
N ILE A 728 -7.23 -68.84 5.94
CA ILE A 728 -6.74 -67.49 5.64
C ILE A 728 -6.33 -66.76 6.92
N VAL A 729 -5.11 -66.22 6.93
CA VAL A 729 -4.52 -65.47 8.04
C VAL A 729 -4.32 -64.01 7.64
N PHE A 730 -4.60 -63.09 8.56
CA PHE A 730 -4.36 -61.65 8.40
C PHE A 730 -3.20 -61.22 9.29
N TYR A 731 -2.26 -60.46 8.73
CA TYR A 731 -1.18 -59.79 9.47
C TYR A 731 -1.28 -58.28 9.29
N TYR A 732 -0.80 -57.52 10.28
CA TYR A 732 -0.67 -56.07 10.17
C TYR A 732 0.71 -55.56 10.62
N ASN A 733 1.08 -54.38 10.12
CA ASN A 733 2.23 -53.60 10.57
C ASN A 733 1.84 -52.12 10.56
N ALA A 734 2.07 -51.41 11.66
CA ALA A 734 1.95 -49.95 11.71
C ALA A 734 3.33 -49.29 11.65
N ASP A 735 3.60 -48.55 10.58
CA ASP A 735 4.78 -47.68 10.44
C ASP A 735 4.46 -46.26 10.95
N TYR A 736 5.01 -45.90 12.10
CA TYR A 736 4.97 -44.56 12.69
C TYR A 736 6.02 -43.69 12.01
N VAL A 737 5.59 -42.65 11.31
CA VAL A 737 6.46 -41.57 10.81
C VAL A 737 6.57 -40.52 11.91
N MET A 738 7.77 -40.35 12.45
CA MET A 738 8.08 -39.42 13.52
C MET A 738 8.11 -37.97 13.01
N ASN A 739 8.02 -36.99 13.91
CA ASN A 739 8.08 -35.56 13.56
C ASN A 739 9.43 -35.13 12.95
N ASP A 740 10.52 -35.85 13.23
CA ASP A 740 11.84 -35.69 12.59
C ASP A 740 11.96 -36.38 11.21
N GLY A 741 10.92 -37.09 10.77
CA GLY A 741 10.89 -37.85 9.51
C GLY A 741 11.42 -39.27 9.59
N THR A 742 11.96 -39.72 10.74
CA THR A 742 12.33 -41.13 10.95
C THR A 742 11.10 -42.03 10.95
N ARG A 743 11.30 -43.34 10.74
CA ARG A 743 10.20 -44.33 10.79
C ARG A 743 10.48 -45.41 11.84
N LYS A 744 9.48 -45.69 12.66
CA LYS A 744 9.44 -46.77 13.67
C LYS A 744 8.25 -47.69 13.38
N SER A 745 8.24 -48.91 13.91
CA SER A 745 7.23 -49.89 13.51
C SER A 745 6.97 -50.98 14.54
N THR A 746 5.75 -51.50 14.54
CA THR A 746 5.33 -52.64 15.37
C THR A 746 5.95 -53.98 14.97
N GLY A 747 6.59 -54.06 13.80
CA GLY A 747 6.78 -55.35 13.12
C GLY A 747 5.44 -55.98 12.70
N PRO A 748 5.47 -57.19 12.10
CA PRO A 748 4.27 -57.92 11.69
C PRO A 748 3.60 -58.61 12.89
N LEU A 749 2.33 -58.29 13.10
CA LEU A 749 1.47 -58.85 14.15
C LEU A 749 0.29 -59.59 13.53
N GLU A 750 -0.03 -60.77 14.05
CA GLU A 750 -1.14 -61.60 13.56
C GLU A 750 -2.49 -61.13 14.14
N VAL A 751 -3.50 -60.91 13.29
CA VAL A 751 -4.87 -60.57 13.73
C VAL A 751 -5.56 -61.87 14.17
N THR A 752 -5.22 -62.34 15.37
CA THR A 752 -5.53 -63.73 15.74
C THR A 752 -7.02 -64.00 15.98
N ASN A 753 -7.79 -63.02 16.47
CA ASN A 753 -9.17 -63.22 16.91
C ASN A 753 -10.12 -62.08 16.48
N LYS A 754 -11.42 -62.19 16.85
CA LYS A 754 -12.45 -61.21 16.51
C LYS A 754 -12.12 -59.77 16.98
N LEU A 755 -11.82 -58.93 16.00
CA LEU A 755 -12.32 -57.55 15.86
C LEU A 755 -11.64 -56.42 16.65
N GLN A 756 -10.49 -56.59 17.32
CA GLN A 756 -9.76 -55.46 17.95
C GLN A 756 -8.26 -55.43 17.62
N ILE A 757 -7.76 -54.28 17.18
CA ILE A 757 -6.34 -53.95 17.03
C ILE A 757 -6.02 -52.77 17.96
N HIS A 758 -5.12 -52.99 18.92
CA HIS A 758 -4.53 -51.92 19.73
C HIS A 758 -3.23 -51.47 19.08
N LEU A 759 -3.12 -50.20 18.72
CA LEU A 759 -1.87 -49.62 18.22
C LEU A 759 -1.05 -49.14 19.43
N PRO A 760 0.11 -49.75 19.72
CA PRO A 760 0.87 -49.46 20.93
C PRO A 760 1.43 -48.03 20.96
N PRO A 761 1.92 -47.54 22.11
CA PRO A 761 2.75 -46.34 22.12
C PRO A 761 3.97 -46.50 21.20
N VAL A 762 4.46 -45.36 20.71
CA VAL A 762 5.53 -45.23 19.69
C VAL A 762 6.62 -46.29 19.86
N ALA A 763 6.68 -47.22 18.90
CA ALA A 763 7.44 -48.46 19.05
C ALA A 763 8.90 -48.24 19.51
N SER A 764 9.22 -48.77 20.69
CA SER A 764 10.58 -49.11 21.11
C SER A 764 10.89 -50.53 20.68
N ASP A 765 12.03 -50.75 20.01
CA ASP A 765 12.38 -52.07 19.46
C ASP A 765 12.56 -53.16 20.54
N PRO A 766 12.25 -54.44 20.25
CA PRO A 766 11.35 -54.98 19.23
C PRO A 766 9.94 -55.27 19.82
N PRO A 767 8.92 -55.66 19.02
CA PRO A 767 7.61 -56.03 19.55
C PRO A 767 7.67 -57.11 20.64
N GLY A 768 7.14 -56.78 21.83
CA GLY A 768 6.86 -57.75 22.88
C GLY A 768 5.78 -58.74 22.45
N VAL A 769 5.99 -60.03 22.75
CA VAL A 769 5.07 -61.10 22.35
C VAL A 769 3.72 -60.95 23.07
N LEU A 770 2.71 -60.48 22.34
CA LEU A 770 1.32 -60.45 22.77
C LEU A 770 0.52 -61.64 22.20
N GLN A 771 -0.55 -62.00 22.91
CA GLN A 771 -1.04 -63.38 22.92
C GLN A 771 -1.88 -63.76 21.69
N ALA A 772 -1.61 -64.94 21.14
CA ALA A 772 -2.34 -65.50 20.01
C ALA A 772 -3.55 -66.33 20.45
N ALA A 773 -4.70 -66.11 19.81
CA ALA A 773 -5.88 -66.95 19.94
C ALA A 773 -6.65 -67.00 18.61
N ARG A 774 -6.37 -68.02 17.77
CA ARG A 774 -6.97 -68.22 16.43
C ARG A 774 -8.49 -68.00 16.39
N ILE A 775 -8.99 -67.48 15.26
CA ILE A 775 -10.41 -67.50 14.86
C ILE A 775 -10.85 -68.96 14.65
N ALA A 776 -11.24 -69.63 15.73
CA ALA A 776 -11.86 -70.94 15.66
C ALA A 776 -13.35 -70.80 15.27
N HIS A 777 -13.79 -71.57 14.29
CA HIS A 777 -15.22 -71.74 14.02
C HIS A 777 -15.92 -72.42 15.21
N ARG A 778 -17.11 -71.93 15.54
CA ARG A 778 -18.20 -72.63 16.23
C ARG A 778 -19.48 -72.37 15.47
#